data_AF-A0A6L6PST1-F1
#
_entry.id   AF-A0A6L6PST1-F1
#
_cell.length_a   1.000
_cell.length_b   1.000
_cell.length_c   1.000
_cell.angle_alpha   90.00
_cell.angle_beta   90.00
_cell.angle_gamma   90.00
#
_symmetry.space_group_name_H-M   'P 1'
#
loop_
_entity.id
_entity.type
_entity.pdbx_description
1 polymer ?
#
loop_
_entity_poly.entity_id
_entity_poly.type
_entity_poly.pdbx_seq_one_letter_code
_entity_poly.pdbx_strand_id
1 'polypeptide(L)'
;MPKPSSAIQFLLLASLPFSAAMAADFNITGSSSTAQTLSAGQTGTVSSSGSLSLGGSTVAITVTGSNATVNNAGTIKQTGSGRVIRDNTGVTNLVVTNSGLMQAADADVIQMAKAAASVTLTNSGSMISLNGSVGGAQAVDFNAVTGANVVNNLTGGKLFANDADAVRPGLNGVINNAGIIQSTLLNGKATDGTDGVDAQNNSGVQVFNLATGLIEGARHGITGGQIDAGSEFKIAISNEVGGVIRGLNGSGINLDGFNAKQAATITNHGTISGQGIIGDGDGIDVDGIANITNTGIIRSLNAVSAPVDGLAYSEGISVGGGTITNSGTIEGKVLAGNTNAVGRGITLAGNDITSGALKGTREGLYANATIINQSGGKIIGQSDSAIVVSGNASGNTVTIQNLSAALIQGGGLASAAIKGNADNTVIVNGGIIDGASSGKAIELGSGVNSVTVTGGEIKGGINGGSGSQNTLTFAVDAGGSFAYTGAISNFNKVEVQSGDVSFSGVSSYAGATQLSGGALTLVGAQRLSADSALILNGGTLKLSNAGADGQGFASLTLSSDSAVFLGGSTLTFGKLGTVVDGKTLTFTEAGTAYAFRLLGDYSSDASFLALIGATHINGLGATYSFDGTYTKVAAVPEPSTYAMLFAGLALVGAIARRRTKV
;
A
#
# COMPACT_ATOMS: atom_id res chain seq x y z
N MET A 1 38.18 62.55 74.84
CA MET A 1 38.20 61.35 73.97
C MET A 1 37.66 60.18 74.79
N PRO A 2 36.76 59.29 74.31
CA PRO A 2 36.05 59.25 73.04
C PRO A 2 34.49 59.31 73.16
N LYS A 3 33.88 59.50 71.98
CA LYS A 3 32.47 59.52 71.51
C LYS A 3 31.95 58.07 71.24
N PRO A 4 30.76 57.80 70.62
CA PRO A 4 29.43 58.45 70.66
C PRO A 4 28.19 57.48 70.61
N SER A 5 26.99 58.08 70.77
CA SER A 5 25.70 57.89 70.04
C SER A 5 24.98 56.53 69.93
N SER A 6 23.67 56.54 70.27
CA SER A 6 22.60 56.32 69.27
C SER A 6 21.26 56.87 69.75
N ALA A 7 20.48 57.40 68.79
CA ALA A 7 19.23 58.13 68.94
C ALA A 7 18.01 57.19 68.98
N ILE A 8 16.96 57.60 69.70
CA ILE A 8 15.62 57.00 69.62
C ILE A 8 14.65 58.10 69.20
N GLN A 9 14.10 57.96 67.99
CA GLN A 9 12.97 58.74 67.50
C GLN A 9 12.05 57.75 66.76
N PHE A 10 10.94 57.37 67.38
CA PHE A 10 9.97 56.44 66.79
C PHE A 10 8.89 57.27 66.08
N LEU A 11 8.83 57.12 64.75
CA LEU A 11 7.84 57.72 63.87
C LEU A 11 6.67 56.74 63.69
N LEU A 12 5.46 57.22 63.98
CA LEU A 12 4.19 56.53 63.80
C LEU A 12 3.87 56.42 62.31
N LEU A 13 3.88 55.20 61.75
CA LEU A 13 3.47 54.93 60.36
C LEU A 13 2.06 54.30 60.36
N ALA A 14 1.12 54.99 59.70
CA ALA A 14 -0.24 54.55 59.48
C ALA A 14 -0.29 53.36 58.49
N SER A 15 -0.93 52.26 58.88
CA SER A 15 -1.22 51.11 58.03
C SER A 15 -2.53 51.34 57.24
N LEU A 16 -2.39 51.66 55.95
CA LEU A 16 -3.48 51.54 54.98
C LEU A 16 -3.60 50.07 54.55
N PRO A 17 -4.78 49.42 54.65
CA PRO A 17 -4.98 48.11 54.06
C PRO A 17 -5.07 48.24 52.53
N PHE A 18 -4.09 47.70 51.82
CA PHE A 18 -4.24 47.34 50.42
C PHE A 18 -5.24 46.17 50.36
N SER A 19 -6.50 46.46 50.04
CA SER A 19 -7.43 45.47 49.52
C SER A 19 -6.90 45.03 48.16
N ALA A 20 -6.20 43.89 48.12
CA ALA A 20 -5.96 43.17 46.89
C ALA A 20 -7.32 42.85 46.29
N ALA A 21 -7.70 43.53 45.20
CA ALA A 21 -8.88 43.20 44.43
C ALA A 21 -8.71 41.75 43.97
N MET A 22 -9.43 40.83 44.61
CA MET A 22 -9.59 39.50 44.03
C MET A 22 -10.30 39.72 42.71
N ALA A 23 -9.65 39.34 41.60
CA ALA A 23 -10.34 39.30 40.31
C ALA A 23 -11.65 38.52 40.49
N ALA A 24 -12.70 38.90 39.77
CA ALA A 24 -14.03 38.32 39.92
C ALA A 24 -14.47 37.66 38.61
N ASP A 25 -15.45 36.77 38.70
CA ASP A 25 -16.23 36.32 37.54
C ASP A 25 -16.72 37.53 36.73
N PHE A 26 -16.84 37.38 35.42
CA PHE A 26 -17.47 38.40 34.57
C PHE A 26 -18.72 37.85 33.89
N ASN A 27 -19.70 38.74 33.69
CA ASN A 27 -20.92 38.43 32.94
C ASN A 27 -21.27 39.60 32.02
N ILE A 28 -21.23 39.36 30.71
CA ILE A 28 -21.51 40.35 29.67
C ILE A 28 -22.88 40.04 29.05
N THR A 29 -23.85 40.92 29.30
CA THR A 29 -25.24 40.81 28.80
C THR A 29 -25.60 41.83 27.72
N GLY A 30 -24.74 42.81 27.48
CA GLY A 30 -24.83 43.79 26.40
C GLY A 30 -23.46 44.02 25.75
N SER A 31 -23.24 45.19 25.16
CA SER A 31 -21.96 45.54 24.54
C SER A 31 -20.89 45.90 25.57
N SER A 32 -19.69 45.39 25.39
CA SER A 32 -18.48 45.69 26.15
C SER A 32 -17.28 45.77 25.21
N SER A 33 -16.35 46.67 25.52
CA SER A 33 -15.06 46.81 24.84
C SER A 33 -13.87 46.75 25.81
N THR A 34 -14.12 46.25 27.02
CA THR A 34 -13.10 46.14 28.09
C THR A 34 -12.52 44.74 28.11
N ALA A 35 -11.20 44.62 28.07
CA ALA A 35 -10.52 43.33 28.15
C ALA A 35 -10.85 42.63 29.47
N GLN A 36 -10.97 41.31 29.45
CA GLN A 36 -11.27 40.49 30.61
C GLN A 36 -10.06 39.64 30.99
N THR A 37 -9.95 39.32 32.28
CA THR A 37 -8.94 38.42 32.82
C THR A 37 -9.60 37.41 33.74
N LEU A 38 -9.30 36.12 33.58
CA LEU A 38 -9.76 35.04 34.47
C LEU A 38 -8.60 34.47 35.27
N SER A 39 -8.72 34.51 36.59
CA SER A 39 -7.83 33.87 37.55
C SER A 39 -8.37 32.49 37.96
N ALA A 40 -7.72 31.85 38.94
CA ALA A 40 -8.00 30.46 39.29
C ALA A 40 -9.47 30.24 39.71
N GLY A 41 -10.12 29.25 39.11
CA GLY A 41 -11.50 28.85 39.42
C GLY A 41 -12.60 29.79 38.92
N GLN A 42 -12.26 30.85 38.18
CA GLN A 42 -13.23 31.87 37.77
C GLN A 42 -13.99 31.50 36.51
N THR A 43 -15.19 32.05 36.37
CA THR A 43 -16.07 31.89 35.21
C THR A 43 -16.29 33.23 34.50
N GLY A 44 -16.00 33.25 33.21
CA GLY A 44 -16.37 34.32 32.30
C GLY A 44 -17.57 33.93 31.44
N THR A 45 -18.62 34.75 31.43
CA THR A 45 -19.82 34.51 30.63
C THR A 45 -20.12 35.67 29.68
N VAL A 46 -20.39 35.36 28.41
CA VAL A 46 -20.99 36.28 27.44
C VAL A 46 -22.32 35.67 27.01
N SER A 47 -23.43 36.26 27.46
CA SER A 47 -24.78 35.76 27.17
C SER A 47 -25.13 35.93 25.68
N SER A 48 -26.26 35.36 25.24
CA SER A 48 -26.70 35.45 23.84
C SER A 48 -26.95 36.87 23.33
N SER A 49 -27.26 37.83 24.21
CA SER A 49 -27.34 39.27 23.87
C SER A 49 -26.04 40.04 24.11
N GLY A 50 -25.05 39.39 24.71
CA GLY A 50 -23.76 39.98 25.04
C GLY A 50 -22.82 40.08 23.84
N SER A 51 -22.01 41.14 23.82
CA SER A 51 -20.94 41.33 22.84
C SER A 51 -19.69 41.90 23.51
N LEU A 52 -18.59 41.17 23.46
CA LEU A 52 -17.26 41.65 23.85
C LEU A 52 -16.44 41.94 22.59
N SER A 53 -16.15 43.21 22.28
CA SER A 53 -15.41 43.60 21.06
C SER A 53 -14.23 44.50 21.38
N LEU A 54 -13.02 44.04 21.08
CA LEU A 54 -11.78 44.79 21.27
C LEU A 54 -11.03 45.00 19.95
N GLY A 55 -10.34 46.13 19.83
CA GLY A 55 -9.38 46.38 18.75
C GLY A 55 -7.94 46.41 19.26
N GLY A 56 -7.01 46.78 18.38
CA GLY A 56 -5.58 46.85 18.71
C GLY A 56 -4.96 45.47 18.98
N SER A 57 -3.92 45.42 19.80
CA SER A 57 -3.17 44.20 20.14
C SER A 57 -3.64 43.52 21.43
N THR A 58 -4.61 44.09 22.13
CA THR A 58 -5.09 43.57 23.41
C THR A 58 -5.89 42.29 23.21
N VAL A 59 -5.59 41.26 24.02
CA VAL A 59 -6.35 40.01 24.08
C VAL A 59 -7.71 40.27 24.71
N ALA A 60 -8.78 39.70 24.13
CA ALA A 60 -10.14 39.91 24.66
C ALA A 60 -10.36 39.25 26.02
N ILE A 61 -9.92 38.00 26.18
CA ILE A 61 -9.94 37.25 27.45
C ILE A 61 -8.55 36.65 27.70
N THR A 62 -7.87 37.15 28.72
CA THR A 62 -6.60 36.57 29.21
C THR A 62 -6.90 35.58 30.32
N VAL A 63 -6.40 34.35 30.23
CA VAL A 63 -6.55 33.35 31.29
C VAL A 63 -5.20 33.19 32.01
N THR A 64 -5.18 33.41 33.31
CA THR A 64 -3.96 33.40 34.15
C THR A 64 -4.00 32.40 35.30
N GLY A 65 -5.15 31.80 35.61
CA GLY A 65 -5.26 30.79 36.66
C GLY A 65 -5.99 29.51 36.22
N SER A 66 -5.58 28.38 36.81
CA SER A 66 -6.15 27.06 36.53
C SER A 66 -7.61 26.91 36.93
N ASN A 67 -8.31 25.95 36.32
CA ASN A 67 -9.73 25.65 36.53
C ASN A 67 -10.67 26.82 36.16
N ALA A 68 -10.21 27.73 35.28
CA ALA A 68 -11.05 28.79 34.74
C ALA A 68 -12.05 28.24 33.71
N THR A 69 -13.21 28.89 33.58
CA THR A 69 -14.26 28.55 32.62
C THR A 69 -14.63 29.76 31.77
N VAL A 70 -14.78 29.58 30.45
CA VAL A 70 -15.31 30.59 29.53
C VAL A 70 -16.57 30.04 28.85
N ASN A 71 -17.69 30.74 29.00
CA ASN A 71 -18.96 30.41 28.36
C ASN A 71 -19.38 31.55 27.41
N ASN A 72 -19.46 31.27 26.12
CA ASN A 72 -19.92 32.23 25.12
C ASN A 72 -21.15 31.72 24.40
N ALA A 73 -22.28 32.42 24.58
CA ALA A 73 -23.48 32.28 23.76
C ALA A 73 -23.72 33.50 22.85
N GLY A 74 -22.95 34.58 23.04
CA GLY A 74 -23.08 35.83 22.29
C GLY A 74 -21.96 36.02 21.28
N THR A 75 -21.37 37.22 21.25
CA THR A 75 -20.26 37.56 20.35
C THR A 75 -19.00 37.95 21.11
N ILE A 76 -17.86 37.38 20.76
CA ILE A 76 -16.54 37.83 21.19
C ILE A 76 -15.69 38.11 19.96
N LYS A 77 -15.25 39.36 19.79
CA LYS A 77 -14.48 39.82 18.64
C LYS A 77 -13.19 40.48 19.06
N GLN A 78 -12.11 40.07 18.43
CA GLN A 78 -10.86 40.82 18.39
C GLN A 78 -10.68 41.34 16.95
N THR A 79 -10.78 42.65 16.75
CA THR A 79 -10.82 43.31 15.44
C THR A 79 -9.48 43.88 14.99
N GLY A 80 -8.41 43.66 15.76
CA GLY A 80 -7.02 44.01 15.45
C GLY A 80 -6.13 42.77 15.44
N SER A 81 -4.96 42.87 16.07
CA SER A 81 -3.93 41.82 16.12
C SER A 81 -3.89 41.04 17.44
N GLY A 82 -4.83 41.30 18.35
CA GLY A 82 -4.98 40.54 19.59
C GLY A 82 -5.75 39.24 19.36
N ARG A 83 -5.65 38.32 20.31
CA ARG A 83 -6.39 37.04 20.30
C ARG A 83 -7.74 37.17 21.01
N VAL A 84 -8.67 36.26 20.73
CA VAL A 84 -9.92 36.21 21.49
C VAL A 84 -9.68 35.63 22.89
N ILE A 85 -9.09 34.44 22.99
CA ILE A 85 -8.68 33.83 24.26
C ILE A 85 -7.18 33.54 24.20
N ARG A 86 -6.44 33.87 25.27
CA ARG A 86 -5.03 33.49 25.40
C ARG A 86 -4.71 33.01 26.80
N ASP A 87 -4.08 31.84 26.89
CA ASP A 87 -3.21 31.48 28.01
C ASP A 87 -1.74 31.65 27.60
N ASN A 88 -0.97 32.34 28.45
CA ASN A 88 0.48 32.46 28.31
C ASN A 88 1.22 32.15 29.62
N THR A 89 0.55 31.47 30.55
CA THR A 89 1.02 31.17 31.91
C THR A 89 1.11 29.67 32.19
N GLY A 90 0.43 28.82 31.41
CA GLY A 90 0.42 27.37 31.61
C GLY A 90 -0.73 26.94 32.50
N VAL A 91 -1.92 27.50 32.27
CA VAL A 91 -3.10 27.16 33.06
C VAL A 91 -3.55 25.74 32.79
N THR A 92 -3.93 25.05 33.86
CA THR A 92 -4.48 23.69 33.77
C THR A 92 -6.00 23.71 33.92
N ASN A 93 -6.67 22.79 33.25
CA ASN A 93 -8.10 22.54 33.30
C ASN A 93 -8.95 23.75 32.88
N LEU A 94 -8.51 24.49 31.86
CA LEU A 94 -9.36 25.49 31.23
C LEU A 94 -10.53 24.80 30.52
N VAL A 95 -11.75 25.25 30.79
CA VAL A 95 -12.95 24.81 30.05
C VAL A 95 -13.48 25.97 29.23
N VAL A 96 -13.68 25.75 27.93
CA VAL A 96 -14.26 26.75 27.03
C VAL A 96 -15.48 26.14 26.34
N THR A 97 -16.63 26.80 26.47
CA THR A 97 -17.86 26.46 25.76
C THR A 97 -18.27 27.60 24.85
N ASN A 98 -18.37 27.35 23.56
CA ASN A 98 -18.83 28.30 22.56
C ASN A 98 -20.09 27.80 21.85
N SER A 99 -21.22 28.49 22.03
CA SER A 99 -22.44 28.35 21.23
C SER A 99 -22.75 29.60 20.40
N GLY A 100 -21.97 30.67 20.56
CA GLY A 100 -22.07 31.92 19.81
C GLY A 100 -20.94 32.10 18.78
N LEU A 101 -20.54 33.34 18.55
CA LEU A 101 -19.42 33.72 17.68
C LEU A 101 -18.19 34.09 18.51
N MET A 102 -17.04 33.49 18.20
CA MET A 102 -15.71 33.99 18.54
C MET A 102 -14.96 34.28 17.24
N GLN A 103 -14.39 35.48 17.09
CA GLN A 103 -13.72 35.86 15.86
C GLN A 103 -12.49 36.74 16.13
N ALA A 104 -11.38 36.40 15.49
CA ALA A 104 -10.16 37.19 15.51
C ALA A 104 -9.85 37.69 14.09
N ALA A 105 -9.50 38.97 13.97
CA ALA A 105 -9.19 39.58 12.68
C ALA A 105 -7.82 39.15 12.15
N ASP A 106 -6.82 39.04 13.04
CA ASP A 106 -5.44 38.84 12.62
C ASP A 106 -4.56 38.12 13.67
N ALA A 107 -5.16 37.21 14.43
CA ALA A 107 -4.49 36.35 15.39
C ALA A 107 -5.34 35.12 15.69
N ASP A 108 -4.83 34.20 16.50
CA ASP A 108 -5.59 33.01 16.87
C ASP A 108 -6.90 33.37 17.59
N VAL A 109 -7.96 32.61 17.36
CA VAL A 109 -9.18 32.76 18.17
C VAL A 109 -8.88 32.29 19.60
N ILE A 110 -8.36 31.08 19.76
CA ILE A 110 -7.84 30.61 21.05
C ILE A 110 -6.41 30.12 20.90
N GLN A 111 -5.53 30.54 21.82
CA GLN A 111 -4.18 30.00 21.93
C GLN A 111 -3.83 29.60 23.36
N MET A 112 -3.28 28.39 23.50
CA MET A 112 -2.66 27.88 24.72
C MET A 112 -1.14 27.81 24.51
N ALA A 113 -0.41 28.82 24.98
CA ALA A 113 0.98 29.04 24.54
C ALA A 113 2.05 28.37 25.41
N LYS A 114 1.68 27.42 26.30
CA LYS A 114 2.59 26.83 27.29
C LYS A 114 2.42 25.32 27.41
N ALA A 115 3.55 24.61 27.52
CA ALA A 115 3.61 23.15 27.64
C ALA A 115 2.72 22.59 28.74
N ALA A 116 2.83 23.09 29.96
CA ALA A 116 2.08 22.55 31.10
C ALA A 116 0.56 22.81 31.05
N ALA A 117 0.05 23.53 30.04
CA ALA A 117 -1.36 23.87 29.98
C ALA A 117 -2.25 22.63 29.76
N SER A 118 -3.53 22.75 30.12
CA SER A 118 -4.56 21.79 29.70
C SER A 118 -5.89 22.48 29.46
N VAL A 119 -6.63 22.00 28.46
CA VAL A 119 -7.82 22.67 27.95
C VAL A 119 -8.85 21.66 27.41
N THR A 120 -10.13 21.93 27.66
CA THR A 120 -11.26 21.30 26.97
C THR A 120 -12.08 22.40 26.29
N LEU A 121 -12.09 22.38 24.97
CA LEU A 121 -12.88 23.27 24.13
C LEU A 121 -14.11 22.51 23.61
N THR A 122 -15.31 23.06 23.82
CA THR A 122 -16.55 22.56 23.23
C THR A 122 -17.18 23.66 22.39
N ASN A 123 -17.32 23.42 21.09
CA ASN A 123 -17.84 24.37 20.12
C ASN A 123 -19.10 23.81 19.45
N SER A 124 -20.21 24.54 19.55
CA SER A 124 -21.44 24.37 18.75
C SER A 124 -21.78 25.65 17.96
N GLY A 125 -21.03 26.73 18.18
CA GLY A 125 -21.11 27.99 17.45
C GLY A 125 -20.01 28.13 16.40
N SER A 126 -19.54 29.36 16.16
CA SER A 126 -18.47 29.65 15.19
C SER A 126 -17.23 30.21 15.87
N MET A 127 -16.06 29.65 15.56
CA MET A 127 -14.74 30.19 15.87
C MET A 127 -14.01 30.48 14.55
N ILE A 128 -13.76 31.76 14.27
CA ILE A 128 -13.31 32.23 12.95
C ILE A 128 -12.03 33.06 13.10
N SER A 129 -10.93 32.57 12.53
CA SER A 129 -9.72 33.36 12.29
C SER A 129 -9.77 33.95 10.87
N LEU A 130 -9.79 35.28 10.76
CA LEU A 130 -9.75 35.96 9.46
C LEU A 130 -8.33 36.10 8.89
N ASN A 131 -7.31 36.06 9.76
CA ASN A 131 -5.89 36.09 9.41
C ASN A 131 -5.54 37.14 8.32
N GLY A 132 -5.96 38.39 8.51
CA GLY A 132 -5.85 39.42 7.48
C GLY A 132 -4.42 39.74 7.02
N SER A 133 -3.41 39.53 7.87
CA SER A 133 -1.99 39.70 7.55
C SER A 133 -1.34 38.46 6.95
N VAL A 134 -2.03 37.32 6.92
CA VAL A 134 -1.47 36.03 6.51
C VAL A 134 -0.36 35.56 7.48
N GLY A 135 -0.40 36.02 8.73
CA GLY A 135 0.59 35.69 9.78
C GLY A 135 0.51 34.26 10.33
N GLY A 136 -0.44 33.45 9.85
CA GLY A 136 -0.63 32.07 10.28
C GLY A 136 -1.44 31.97 11.56
N ALA A 137 -2.61 32.63 11.60
CA ALA A 137 -3.52 32.63 12.73
C ALA A 137 -4.58 31.51 12.67
N GLN A 138 -4.61 30.62 13.66
CA GLN A 138 -5.53 29.47 13.69
C GLN A 138 -6.90 29.81 14.32
N ALA A 139 -7.92 28.98 14.08
CA ALA A 139 -9.10 29.00 14.96
C ALA A 139 -8.75 28.43 16.34
N VAL A 140 -7.94 27.36 16.38
CA VAL A 140 -7.47 26.74 17.62
C VAL A 140 -5.98 26.47 17.51
N ASP A 141 -5.17 27.12 18.36
CA ASP A 141 -3.74 26.85 18.48
C ASP A 141 -3.39 26.30 19.87
N PHE A 142 -3.31 24.97 19.95
CA PHE A 142 -2.84 24.23 21.12
C PHE A 142 -1.46 23.58 20.87
N ASN A 143 -0.74 23.99 19.82
CA ASN A 143 0.50 23.35 19.40
C ASN A 143 1.54 23.23 20.52
N ALA A 144 1.61 24.24 21.40
CA ALA A 144 2.57 24.27 22.49
C ALA A 144 2.19 23.38 23.69
N VAL A 145 1.01 22.77 23.71
CA VAL A 145 0.45 22.09 24.88
C VAL A 145 0.97 20.65 24.99
N THR A 146 1.41 20.25 26.19
CA THR A 146 1.78 18.85 26.52
C THR A 146 0.87 18.20 27.54
N GLY A 147 0.04 18.97 28.25
CA GLY A 147 -1.06 18.46 29.08
C GLY A 147 -2.29 18.04 28.26
N ALA A 148 -3.33 17.59 28.95
CA ALA A 148 -4.57 17.16 28.31
C ALA A 148 -5.19 18.30 27.48
N ASN A 149 -5.40 18.07 26.18
CA ASN A 149 -6.01 19.05 25.29
C ASN A 149 -7.05 18.37 24.40
N VAL A 150 -8.30 18.84 24.48
CA VAL A 150 -9.45 18.25 23.81
C VAL A 150 -10.24 19.32 23.07
N VAL A 151 -10.56 19.06 21.80
CA VAL A 151 -11.42 19.88 20.95
C VAL A 151 -12.66 19.07 20.57
N ASN A 152 -13.82 19.49 21.08
CA ASN A 152 -15.13 18.93 20.72
C ASN A 152 -15.86 19.93 19.82
N ASN A 153 -15.83 19.70 18.51
CA ASN A 153 -16.61 20.48 17.56
C ASN A 153 -17.91 19.73 17.24
N LEU A 154 -19.01 20.14 17.87
CA LEU A 154 -20.31 19.49 17.79
C LEU A 154 -20.99 19.79 16.45
N THR A 155 -22.08 19.09 16.14
CA THR A 155 -22.93 19.38 14.98
C THR A 155 -23.38 20.86 15.01
N GLY A 156 -23.24 21.55 13.88
CA GLY A 156 -23.47 23.00 13.76
C GLY A 156 -22.26 23.87 14.16
N GLY A 157 -21.28 23.30 14.85
CA GLY A 157 -20.02 23.94 15.18
C GLY A 157 -19.14 24.19 13.95
N LYS A 158 -18.52 25.36 13.88
CA LYS A 158 -17.55 25.74 12.85
C LYS A 158 -16.25 26.21 13.48
N LEU A 159 -15.14 25.55 13.15
CA LEU A 159 -13.77 25.99 13.40
C LEU A 159 -13.15 26.35 12.06
N PHE A 160 -12.80 27.62 11.86
CA PHE A 160 -12.46 28.14 10.54
C PHE A 160 -11.27 29.08 10.57
N ALA A 161 -10.35 28.92 9.61
CA ALA A 161 -9.24 29.84 9.41
C ALA A 161 -9.01 30.18 7.93
N ASN A 162 -8.79 31.46 7.64
CA ASN A 162 -8.24 31.87 6.34
C ASN A 162 -6.72 31.73 6.36
N ASP A 163 -6.13 31.19 5.29
CA ASP A 163 -4.70 31.22 5.00
C ASP A 163 -3.82 30.69 6.16
N ALA A 164 -4.39 29.79 6.97
CA ALA A 164 -3.76 29.17 8.12
C ALA A 164 -4.43 27.82 8.38
N ASP A 165 -3.78 26.98 9.19
CA ASP A 165 -4.42 25.77 9.69
C ASP A 165 -5.65 26.14 10.52
N ALA A 166 -6.74 25.38 10.43
CA ALA A 166 -7.89 25.67 11.28
C ALA A 166 -7.62 25.26 12.73
N VAL A 167 -7.03 24.07 12.94
CA VAL A 167 -6.74 23.50 14.26
C VAL A 167 -5.33 22.94 14.32
N ARG A 168 -4.58 23.33 15.35
CA ARG A 168 -3.31 22.71 15.76
C ARG A 168 -3.44 22.09 17.15
N PRO A 169 -3.58 20.76 17.29
CA PRO A 169 -3.60 20.11 18.59
C PRO A 169 -2.21 20.10 19.26
N GLY A 170 -2.20 19.89 20.57
CA GLY A 170 -0.98 19.63 21.34
C GLY A 170 -0.58 18.16 21.34
N LEU A 171 0.46 17.82 22.11
CA LEU A 171 0.88 16.43 22.36
C LEU A 171 -0.29 15.62 22.92
N ASN A 172 -0.52 14.41 22.39
CA ASN A 172 -1.65 13.54 22.74
C ASN A 172 -3.05 14.20 22.60
N GLY A 173 -3.17 15.26 21.79
CA GLY A 173 -4.42 16.00 21.64
C GLY A 173 -5.54 15.15 21.04
N VAL A 174 -6.77 15.41 21.48
CA VAL A 174 -7.97 14.71 21.00
C VAL A 174 -8.89 15.69 20.29
N ILE A 175 -9.27 15.38 19.05
CA ILE A 175 -10.23 16.14 18.26
C ILE A 175 -11.44 15.28 17.97
N ASN A 176 -12.62 15.69 18.45
CA ASN A 176 -13.91 15.09 18.15
C ASN A 176 -14.70 16.05 17.26
N ASN A 177 -14.90 15.71 16.00
CA ASN A 177 -15.56 16.57 15.02
C ASN A 177 -16.86 15.97 14.49
N ALA A 178 -18.00 16.54 14.85
CA ALA A 178 -19.29 16.37 14.20
C ALA A 178 -19.74 17.63 13.42
N GLY A 179 -18.96 18.71 13.49
CA GLY A 179 -19.20 19.97 12.78
C GLY A 179 -18.28 20.16 11.58
N ILE A 180 -17.91 21.41 11.32
CA ILE A 180 -16.98 21.79 10.26
C ILE A 180 -15.65 22.25 10.88
N ILE A 181 -14.55 21.64 10.46
CA ILE A 181 -13.18 22.15 10.60
C ILE A 181 -12.71 22.48 9.19
N GLN A 182 -12.42 23.75 8.92
CA GLN A 182 -12.13 24.20 7.56
C GLN A 182 -11.06 25.28 7.50
N SER A 183 -10.14 25.16 6.56
CA SER A 183 -9.28 26.27 6.13
C SER A 183 -9.48 26.61 4.66
N THR A 184 -9.22 27.87 4.30
CA THR A 184 -9.40 28.38 2.93
C THR A 184 -8.25 29.31 2.52
N LEU A 185 -8.05 29.50 1.22
CA LEU A 185 -7.14 30.52 0.68
C LEU A 185 -7.97 31.74 0.25
N LEU A 186 -7.78 32.87 0.92
CA LEU A 186 -8.56 34.09 0.65
C LEU A 186 -7.67 35.30 0.45
N ASN A 187 -6.62 35.44 1.26
CA ASN A 187 -5.77 36.63 1.32
C ASN A 187 -4.46 36.47 0.50
N GLY A 188 -4.41 35.47 -0.38
CA GLY A 188 -3.32 35.30 -1.35
C GLY A 188 -2.07 34.60 -0.81
N LYS A 189 -2.18 33.82 0.27
CA LYS A 189 -1.07 32.97 0.73
C LYS A 189 -0.76 31.88 -0.29
N ALA A 190 0.48 31.39 -0.26
CA ALA A 190 0.75 30.05 -0.75
C ALA A 190 -0.06 29.01 0.05
N THR A 191 -0.17 27.80 -0.47
CA THR A 191 -0.99 26.75 0.14
C THR A 191 -0.35 26.15 1.40
N ASP A 192 0.86 26.56 1.77
CA ASP A 192 1.58 26.05 2.93
C ASP A 192 0.86 26.39 4.26
N GLY A 193 0.75 25.42 5.16
CA GLY A 193 0.08 25.60 6.46
C GLY A 193 -1.34 26.16 6.32
N THR A 194 -2.12 25.58 5.42
CA THR A 194 -3.55 25.87 5.21
C THR A 194 -4.34 24.57 5.26
N ASP A 195 -4.09 23.80 6.31
CA ASP A 195 -4.65 22.46 6.49
C ASP A 195 -5.89 22.51 7.39
N GLY A 196 -6.75 21.50 7.31
CA GLY A 196 -7.90 21.43 8.21
C GLY A 196 -7.42 21.22 9.65
N VAL A 197 -6.61 20.19 9.84
CA VAL A 197 -5.90 19.89 11.09
C VAL A 197 -4.42 19.74 10.80
N ASP A 198 -3.57 20.39 11.59
CA ASP A 198 -2.12 20.23 11.51
C ASP A 198 -1.58 19.80 12.89
N ALA A 199 -1.23 18.52 13.01
CA ALA A 199 -0.61 17.96 14.21
C ALA A 199 0.83 18.42 14.42
N GLN A 200 1.42 19.14 13.46
CA GLN A 200 2.81 19.59 13.50
C GLN A 200 3.71 18.38 13.78
N ASN A 201 4.53 18.48 14.82
CA ASN A 201 5.38 17.39 15.31
C ASN A 201 4.82 16.74 16.60
N ASN A 202 3.59 17.07 17.00
CA ASN A 202 2.97 16.52 18.20
C ASN A 202 2.53 15.07 17.97
N SER A 203 3.22 14.16 18.64
CA SER A 203 2.91 12.73 18.63
C SER A 203 1.73 12.38 19.54
N GLY A 204 1.07 11.27 19.24
CA GLY A 204 -0.08 10.73 19.98
C GLY A 204 -1.43 11.41 19.69
N VAL A 205 -1.49 12.31 18.71
CA VAL A 205 -2.74 13.01 18.33
C VAL A 205 -3.80 11.99 17.87
N GLN A 206 -5.04 12.22 18.28
CA GLN A 206 -6.20 11.41 17.93
C GLN A 206 -7.28 12.29 17.29
N VAL A 207 -7.73 11.92 16.08
CA VAL A 207 -8.76 12.63 15.34
C VAL A 207 -9.94 11.70 15.09
N PHE A 208 -11.10 12.07 15.60
CA PHE A 208 -12.38 11.38 15.38
C PHE A 208 -13.29 12.28 14.55
N ASN A 209 -13.36 12.03 13.25
CA ASN A 209 -14.31 12.68 12.36
C ASN A 209 -15.61 11.86 12.33
N LEU A 210 -16.62 12.36 13.04
CA LEU A 210 -17.89 11.69 13.27
C LEU A 210 -18.80 11.79 12.04
N ALA A 211 -19.97 11.14 12.10
CA ALA A 211 -20.82 10.91 10.93
C ALA A 211 -21.27 12.18 10.15
N THR A 212 -21.32 13.34 10.80
CA THR A 212 -21.65 14.63 10.17
C THR A 212 -20.45 15.55 10.02
N GLY A 213 -19.26 15.08 10.42
CA GLY A 213 -18.03 15.84 10.46
C GLY A 213 -17.44 16.09 9.08
N LEU A 214 -17.09 17.35 8.83
CA LEU A 214 -16.22 17.76 7.72
C LEU A 214 -14.90 18.26 8.28
N ILE A 215 -13.80 17.68 7.80
CA ILE A 215 -12.46 18.25 7.91
C ILE A 215 -11.98 18.56 6.50
N GLU A 216 -11.77 19.84 6.20
CA GLU A 216 -11.36 20.30 4.88
C GLU A 216 -10.21 21.29 5.00
N GLY A 217 -9.09 20.98 4.35
CA GLY A 217 -8.02 21.96 4.19
C GLY A 217 -7.98 22.54 2.80
N ALA A 218 -7.56 23.79 2.71
CA ALA A 218 -7.23 24.40 1.43
C ALA A 218 -6.04 23.68 0.75
N ARG A 219 -5.14 23.08 1.55
CA ARG A 219 -4.10 22.13 1.11
C ARG A 219 -4.46 20.69 1.50
N HIS A 220 -4.14 20.24 2.72
CA HIS A 220 -4.46 18.89 3.21
C HIS A 220 -5.62 18.90 4.20
N GLY A 221 -6.41 17.83 4.21
CA GLY A 221 -7.42 17.66 5.26
C GLY A 221 -6.76 17.57 6.64
N ILE A 222 -5.82 16.64 6.80
CA ILE A 222 -5.01 16.47 8.01
C ILE A 222 -3.54 16.38 7.62
N THR A 223 -2.67 17.07 8.34
CA THR A 223 -1.21 16.97 8.19
C THR A 223 -0.49 16.79 9.53
N GLY A 224 0.77 16.36 9.47
CA GLY A 224 1.69 16.28 10.61
C GLY A 224 2.93 15.48 10.22
N GLY A 225 3.92 15.37 11.09
CA GLY A 225 5.09 14.57 10.76
C GLY A 225 6.15 14.47 11.83
N GLN A 226 7.10 13.57 11.58
CA GLN A 226 8.31 13.50 12.39
C GLN A 226 9.11 14.79 12.28
N ILE A 227 9.67 15.25 13.39
CA ILE A 227 10.63 16.37 13.37
C ILE A 227 11.98 15.96 12.76
N ASP A 228 12.40 14.72 13.02
CA ASP A 228 13.64 14.12 12.51
C ASP A 228 13.55 12.58 12.56
N ALA A 229 14.55 11.91 11.94
CA ALA A 229 14.66 10.46 11.92
C ALA A 229 14.88 9.81 13.32
N GLY A 230 15.25 10.60 14.33
CA GLY A 230 15.48 10.16 15.70
C GLY A 230 14.18 10.00 16.49
N SER A 231 13.18 10.80 16.19
CA SER A 231 11.97 11.01 16.97
C SER A 231 10.83 10.06 16.61
N GLU A 232 9.96 9.71 17.57
CA GLU A 232 8.73 8.99 17.28
C GLU A 232 7.62 9.96 16.86
N PHE A 233 6.83 9.60 15.86
CA PHE A 233 5.58 10.29 15.53
C PHE A 233 4.46 9.26 15.37
N LYS A 234 3.39 9.42 16.14
CA LYS A 234 2.22 8.55 16.13
C LYS A 234 0.96 9.39 15.98
N ILE A 235 0.03 8.94 15.14
CA ILE A 235 -1.28 9.58 15.00
C ILE A 235 -2.36 8.52 14.74
N ALA A 236 -3.54 8.73 15.31
CA ALA A 236 -4.71 7.89 15.06
C ALA A 236 -5.87 8.72 14.48
N ILE A 237 -6.47 8.23 13.40
CA ILE A 237 -7.55 8.92 12.68
C ILE A 237 -8.70 7.94 12.47
N SER A 238 -9.90 8.27 12.96
CA SER A 238 -11.16 7.59 12.62
C SER A 238 -12.04 8.52 11.80
N ASN A 239 -12.53 8.04 10.68
CA ASN A 239 -13.51 8.73 9.85
C ASN A 239 -14.77 7.87 9.73
N GLU A 240 -15.81 8.24 10.45
CA GLU A 240 -17.05 7.48 10.55
C GLU A 240 -17.87 7.51 9.25
N VAL A 241 -18.85 6.62 9.12
CA VAL A 241 -19.79 6.63 7.99
C VAL A 241 -20.46 8.01 7.90
N GLY A 242 -20.37 8.65 6.73
CA GLY A 242 -20.87 10.00 6.49
C GLY A 242 -19.85 11.11 6.74
N GLY A 243 -18.78 10.83 7.50
CA GLY A 243 -17.67 11.75 7.71
C GLY A 243 -16.86 11.98 6.44
N VAL A 244 -16.39 13.21 6.25
CA VAL A 244 -15.55 13.63 5.11
C VAL A 244 -14.26 14.27 5.60
N ILE A 245 -13.12 13.75 5.12
CA ILE A 245 -11.80 14.36 5.24
C ILE A 245 -11.31 14.68 3.83
N ARG A 246 -10.97 15.93 3.55
CA ARG A 246 -10.53 16.33 2.20
C ARG A 246 -9.43 17.38 2.18
N GLY A 247 -8.44 17.17 1.32
CA GLY A 247 -7.52 18.20 0.83
C GLY A 247 -7.99 18.74 -0.52
N LEU A 248 -8.07 20.06 -0.68
CA LEU A 248 -8.50 20.70 -1.93
C LEU A 248 -7.35 21.01 -2.89
N ASN A 249 -6.13 21.09 -2.37
CA ASN A 249 -4.90 21.27 -3.14
C ASN A 249 -3.73 20.50 -2.50
N GLY A 250 -4.00 19.23 -2.22
CA GLY A 250 -3.11 18.33 -1.51
C GLY A 250 -3.86 17.04 -1.13
N SER A 251 -3.17 16.17 -0.42
CA SER A 251 -3.71 14.92 0.10
C SER A 251 -4.86 15.08 1.10
N GLY A 252 -5.74 14.08 1.19
CA GLY A 252 -6.74 14.01 2.26
C GLY A 252 -6.07 13.94 3.63
N ILE A 253 -5.07 13.07 3.74
CA ILE A 253 -4.16 12.96 4.88
C ILE A 253 -2.73 12.97 4.34
N ASN A 254 -1.86 13.81 4.87
CA ASN A 254 -0.43 13.86 4.53
C ASN A 254 0.41 13.75 5.81
N LEU A 255 1.19 12.68 5.96
CA LEU A 255 2.04 12.49 7.14
C LEU A 255 3.50 12.31 6.72
N ASP A 256 4.30 13.32 7.05
CA ASP A 256 5.71 13.36 6.68
C ASP A 256 6.53 12.50 7.65
N GLY A 257 7.48 11.75 7.14
CA GLY A 257 8.26 10.78 7.91
C GLY A 257 9.61 10.46 7.29
N PHE A 258 10.46 9.83 8.08
CA PHE A 258 11.82 9.48 7.67
C PHE A 258 12.09 7.98 7.74
N ASN A 259 11.29 7.23 8.50
CA ASN A 259 11.48 5.80 8.76
C ASN A 259 10.27 5.20 9.51
N ALA A 260 10.43 3.94 9.93
CA ALA A 260 9.48 3.15 10.71
C ALA A 260 9.05 3.74 12.08
N LYS A 261 9.71 4.79 12.60
CA LYS A 261 9.28 5.47 13.83
C LYS A 261 8.11 6.45 13.61
N GLN A 262 7.76 6.73 12.36
CA GLN A 262 6.49 7.32 11.99
C GLN A 262 5.47 6.21 11.80
N ALA A 263 4.36 6.28 12.56
CA ALA A 263 3.30 5.29 12.52
C ALA A 263 1.91 5.94 12.57
N ALA A 264 1.07 5.60 11.59
CA ALA A 264 -0.32 6.04 11.53
C ALA A 264 -1.28 4.85 11.72
N THR A 265 -2.37 5.06 12.46
CA THR A 265 -3.51 4.14 12.50
C THR A 265 -4.73 4.86 11.93
N ILE A 266 -5.25 4.38 10.80
CA ILE A 266 -6.34 5.05 10.08
C ILE A 266 -7.49 4.07 9.91
N THR A 267 -8.66 4.42 10.43
CA THR A 267 -9.90 3.68 10.22
C THR A 267 -10.86 4.55 9.42
N ASN A 268 -11.23 4.10 8.22
CA ASN A 268 -12.11 4.82 7.33
C ASN A 268 -13.38 4.04 7.02
N HIS A 269 -14.50 4.61 7.44
CA HIS A 269 -15.86 4.23 7.07
C HIS A 269 -16.55 5.31 6.21
N GLY A 270 -16.03 6.54 6.21
CA GLY A 270 -16.51 7.67 5.41
C GLY A 270 -15.75 7.88 4.09
N THR A 271 -15.56 9.14 3.72
CA THR A 271 -14.74 9.54 2.55
C THR A 271 -13.47 10.25 2.99
N ILE A 272 -12.33 9.80 2.49
CA ILE A 272 -11.05 10.49 2.52
C ILE A 272 -10.64 10.80 1.07
N SER A 273 -10.37 12.05 0.75
CA SER A 273 -9.97 12.42 -0.61
C SER A 273 -8.93 13.52 -0.67
N GLY A 274 -7.97 13.39 -1.58
CA GLY A 274 -7.09 14.49 -1.99
C GLY A 274 -7.37 14.97 -3.40
N GLN A 275 -6.94 16.20 -3.67
CA GLN A 275 -6.96 16.80 -5.00
C GLN A 275 -5.73 17.67 -5.17
N GLY A 276 -4.85 17.32 -6.10
CA GLY A 276 -3.69 18.13 -6.44
C GLY A 276 -4.06 19.13 -7.54
N ILE A 277 -3.88 20.42 -7.24
CA ILE A 277 -3.96 21.50 -8.24
C ILE A 277 -2.54 21.94 -8.64
N ILE A 278 -1.62 22.02 -7.68
CA ILE A 278 -0.21 22.39 -7.88
C ILE A 278 0.79 21.40 -7.27
N GLY A 279 0.32 20.27 -6.76
CA GLY A 279 1.14 19.25 -6.12
C GLY A 279 0.48 17.87 -6.19
N ASP A 280 0.90 16.97 -5.28
CA ASP A 280 0.20 15.71 -5.04
C ASP A 280 -1.24 15.95 -4.60
N GLY A 281 -2.04 14.89 -4.65
CA GLY A 281 -3.45 14.96 -4.31
C GLY A 281 -3.96 13.65 -3.79
N ASP A 282 -3.15 12.96 -3.00
CA ASP A 282 -3.40 11.59 -2.65
C ASP A 282 -4.60 11.46 -1.72
N GLY A 283 -5.27 10.29 -1.72
CA GLY A 283 -6.23 10.03 -0.65
C GLY A 283 -5.52 10.09 0.70
N ILE A 284 -4.45 9.32 0.82
CA ILE A 284 -3.58 9.22 1.99
C ILE A 284 -2.14 9.14 1.52
N ASP A 285 -1.27 10.02 2.01
CA ASP A 285 0.18 9.92 1.85
C ASP A 285 0.85 9.86 3.23
N VAL A 286 1.64 8.81 3.47
CA VAL A 286 2.30 8.54 4.74
C VAL A 286 3.68 7.94 4.46
N ASP A 287 4.73 8.74 4.60
CA ASP A 287 6.10 8.27 4.30
C ASP A 287 6.49 7.01 5.08
N GLY A 288 6.11 6.93 6.36
CA GLY A 288 6.44 5.83 7.27
C GLY A 288 5.48 4.65 7.20
N ILE A 289 5.07 4.15 8.37
CA ILE A 289 4.22 2.95 8.46
C ILE A 289 2.76 3.36 8.66
N ALA A 290 1.85 2.76 7.90
CA ALA A 290 0.42 2.94 8.09
C ALA A 290 -0.31 1.61 8.35
N ASN A 291 -1.20 1.61 9.33
CA ASN A 291 -2.19 0.57 9.55
C ASN A 291 -3.57 1.11 9.19
N ILE A 292 -4.08 0.72 8.03
CA ILE A 292 -5.29 1.27 7.42
C ILE A 292 -6.37 0.20 7.38
N THR A 293 -7.54 0.51 7.93
CA THR A 293 -8.78 -0.27 7.72
C THR A 293 -9.75 0.58 6.93
N ASN A 294 -10.09 0.15 5.72
CA ASN A 294 -11.01 0.86 4.84
C ASN A 294 -12.26 0.05 4.54
N THR A 295 -13.42 0.62 4.85
CA THR A 295 -14.74 0.15 4.41
C THR A 295 -15.48 1.23 3.60
N GLY A 296 -14.98 2.47 3.62
CA GLY A 296 -15.51 3.60 2.88
C GLY A 296 -14.78 3.88 1.57
N ILE A 297 -14.55 5.15 1.26
CA ILE A 297 -13.85 5.62 0.07
C ILE A 297 -12.54 6.30 0.46
N ILE A 298 -11.43 5.87 -0.14
CA ILE A 298 -10.15 6.59 -0.14
C ILE A 298 -9.80 6.87 -1.60
N ARG A 299 -9.58 8.13 -1.95
CA ARG A 299 -9.42 8.53 -3.36
C ARG A 299 -8.48 9.71 -3.56
N SER A 300 -7.57 9.59 -4.54
CA SER A 300 -7.02 10.78 -5.20
C SER A 300 -7.92 11.21 -6.36
N LEU A 301 -8.18 12.51 -6.47
CA LEU A 301 -8.98 13.10 -7.56
C LEU A 301 -8.12 13.64 -8.70
N ASN A 302 -6.88 14.01 -8.41
CA ASN A 302 -5.89 14.50 -9.37
C ASN A 302 -4.53 14.65 -8.68
N ALA A 303 -3.45 14.71 -9.45
CA ALA A 303 -2.16 15.25 -9.01
C ALA A 303 -1.54 16.06 -10.14
N VAL A 304 -0.64 16.99 -9.79
CA VAL A 304 0.06 17.85 -10.75
C VAL A 304 1.51 18.01 -10.30
N SER A 305 2.44 17.88 -11.24
CA SER A 305 3.86 18.22 -11.09
C SER A 305 4.26 19.21 -12.18
N ALA A 306 5.39 19.90 -12.01
CA ALA A 306 5.95 20.64 -13.11
C ALA A 306 6.44 19.65 -14.19
N PRO A 307 6.30 19.95 -15.50
CA PRO A 307 6.69 19.02 -16.56
C PRO A 307 8.17 18.59 -16.50
N VAL A 308 9.04 19.45 -15.96
CA VAL A 308 10.48 19.16 -15.78
C VAL A 308 10.76 18.11 -14.71
N ASP A 309 9.83 17.92 -13.78
CA ASP A 309 9.94 16.95 -12.69
C ASP A 309 9.39 15.57 -13.10
N GLY A 310 8.81 15.47 -14.30
CA GLY A 310 8.21 14.25 -14.83
C GLY A 310 6.74 14.09 -14.45
N LEU A 311 6.24 12.86 -14.54
CA LEU A 311 4.84 12.54 -14.25
C LEU A 311 4.55 12.69 -12.76
N ALA A 312 3.43 13.34 -12.43
CA ALA A 312 2.83 13.25 -11.12
C ALA A 312 2.15 11.90 -10.92
N TYR A 313 2.11 11.47 -9.66
CA TYR A 313 1.38 10.28 -9.26
C TYR A 313 0.19 10.73 -8.42
N SER A 314 -0.97 10.21 -8.79
CA SER A 314 -2.25 10.50 -8.16
C SER A 314 -2.73 9.21 -7.52
N GLU A 315 -2.51 9.09 -6.21
CA GLU A 315 -2.59 7.81 -5.52
C GLU A 315 -3.75 7.76 -4.53
N GLY A 316 -4.51 6.67 -4.56
CA GLY A 316 -5.46 6.40 -3.48
C GLY A 316 -4.73 6.39 -2.13
N ILE A 317 -3.64 5.61 -2.05
CA ILE A 317 -2.78 5.50 -0.87
C ILE A 317 -1.30 5.46 -1.31
N SER A 318 -0.44 6.21 -0.64
CA SER A 318 1.02 6.12 -0.67
C SER A 318 1.53 5.84 0.74
N VAL A 319 2.24 4.71 0.94
CA VAL A 319 2.77 4.31 2.27
C VAL A 319 4.14 3.63 2.22
N GLY A 320 5.00 3.88 3.21
CA GLY A 320 6.29 3.20 3.39
C GLY A 320 6.24 1.77 3.93
N GLY A 321 5.07 1.27 4.31
CA GLY A 321 4.85 -0.09 4.78
C GLY A 321 3.66 -0.19 5.73
N GLY A 322 3.52 -1.33 6.40
CA GLY A 322 2.42 -1.59 7.33
C GLY A 322 1.31 -2.44 6.72
N THR A 323 0.08 -2.25 7.18
CA THR A 323 -1.06 -3.10 6.79
C THR A 323 -2.21 -2.28 6.23
N ILE A 324 -2.76 -2.70 5.09
CA ILE A 324 -3.97 -2.14 4.48
C ILE A 324 -5.01 -3.24 4.38
N THR A 325 -6.09 -3.13 5.14
CA THR A 325 -7.25 -4.03 5.08
C THR A 325 -8.42 -3.29 4.43
N ASN A 326 -8.79 -3.70 3.22
CA ASN A 326 -9.78 -3.01 2.40
C ASN A 326 -11.02 -3.87 2.16
N SER A 327 -12.20 -3.33 2.40
CA SER A 327 -13.50 -3.84 1.94
C SER A 327 -14.32 -2.74 1.24
N GLY A 328 -13.80 -1.51 1.22
CA GLY A 328 -14.37 -0.36 0.51
C GLY A 328 -13.69 -0.11 -0.84
N THR A 329 -13.60 1.15 -1.24
CA THR A 329 -12.91 1.57 -2.47
C THR A 329 -11.65 2.36 -2.17
N ILE A 330 -10.55 1.98 -2.82
CA ILE A 330 -9.29 2.72 -2.90
C ILE A 330 -9.01 2.99 -4.38
N GLU A 331 -8.84 4.25 -4.77
CA GLU A 331 -8.55 4.56 -6.17
C GLU A 331 -7.73 5.84 -6.40
N GLY A 332 -6.83 5.79 -7.38
CA GLY A 332 -6.15 6.98 -7.90
C GLY A 332 -6.75 7.41 -9.22
N LYS A 333 -7.28 8.64 -9.28
CA LYS A 333 -7.85 9.24 -10.48
C LYS A 333 -7.08 10.47 -10.89
N VAL A 334 -6.88 10.58 -12.18
CA VAL A 334 -6.41 11.78 -12.86
C VAL A 334 -7.60 12.51 -13.45
N LEU A 335 -7.61 13.84 -13.29
CA LEU A 335 -8.61 14.70 -13.89
C LEU A 335 -8.57 14.58 -15.42
N ALA A 336 -9.74 14.56 -16.06
CA ALA A 336 -9.82 14.49 -17.52
C ALA A 336 -9.02 15.64 -18.18
N GLY A 337 -8.17 15.29 -19.15
CA GLY A 337 -7.30 16.25 -19.83
C GLY A 337 -5.95 16.49 -19.17
N ASN A 338 -5.73 16.02 -17.93
CA ASN A 338 -4.40 16.04 -17.33
C ASN A 338 -3.55 14.89 -17.90
N THR A 339 -2.54 15.26 -18.70
CA THR A 339 -1.61 14.31 -19.33
C THR A 339 -0.27 14.21 -18.61
N ASN A 340 -0.05 15.01 -17.54
CA ASN A 340 1.18 15.00 -16.76
C ASN A 340 1.01 14.23 -15.43
N ALA A 341 -0.01 13.38 -15.33
CA ALA A 341 -0.24 12.56 -14.16
C ALA A 341 -0.73 11.17 -14.54
N VAL A 342 -0.48 10.20 -13.67
CA VAL A 342 -1.06 8.87 -13.75
C VAL A 342 -1.74 8.48 -12.44
N GLY A 343 -2.82 7.71 -12.54
CA GLY A 343 -3.65 7.32 -11.40
C GLY A 343 -3.30 5.92 -10.92
N ARG A 344 -2.94 5.79 -9.63
CA ARG A 344 -2.58 4.53 -8.98
C ARG A 344 -3.49 4.23 -7.78
N GLY A 345 -3.82 2.97 -7.57
CA GLY A 345 -4.60 2.60 -6.37
C GLY A 345 -3.77 2.77 -5.10
N ILE A 346 -2.70 1.99 -4.99
CA ILE A 346 -1.77 1.98 -3.85
C ILE A 346 -0.34 2.01 -4.37
N THR A 347 0.46 2.92 -3.83
CA THR A 347 1.93 2.92 -3.93
C THR A 347 2.53 2.50 -2.60
N LEU A 348 3.44 1.53 -2.66
CA LEU A 348 4.26 1.08 -1.53
C LEU A 348 5.70 1.58 -1.73
N ALA A 349 6.10 2.60 -0.99
CA ALA A 349 7.40 3.25 -1.11
C ALA A 349 7.71 4.08 0.14
N GLY A 350 8.98 4.18 0.54
CA GLY A 350 9.41 5.13 1.57
C GLY A 350 9.41 6.58 1.06
N ASN A 351 10.06 7.46 1.83
CA ASN A 351 10.13 8.89 1.53
C ASN A 351 10.80 9.17 0.16
N ASP A 352 10.48 10.32 -0.40
CA ASP A 352 11.18 10.92 -1.53
C ASP A 352 12.63 11.26 -1.17
N ILE A 353 13.57 10.83 -2.01
CA ILE A 353 14.97 11.21 -1.92
C ILE A 353 15.13 12.60 -2.52
N THR A 354 15.39 13.60 -1.68
CA THR A 354 15.42 15.01 -2.07
C THR A 354 16.81 15.53 -2.46
N SER A 355 17.87 14.74 -2.27
CA SER A 355 19.26 15.17 -2.51
C SER A 355 20.18 14.04 -3.00
N GLY A 356 21.39 14.41 -3.46
CA GLY A 356 22.40 13.46 -3.94
C GLY A 356 22.11 12.87 -5.33
N ALA A 357 22.83 11.82 -5.69
CA ALA A 357 22.73 11.18 -7.02
C ALA A 357 21.39 10.47 -7.27
N LEU A 358 20.64 10.19 -6.20
CA LEU A 358 19.32 9.54 -6.24
C LEU A 358 18.18 10.53 -6.04
N LYS A 359 18.45 11.84 -6.12
CA LYS A 359 17.42 12.88 -6.02
C LYS A 359 16.27 12.60 -7.01
N GLY A 360 15.03 12.65 -6.53
CA GLY A 360 13.81 12.40 -7.32
C GLY A 360 13.43 10.92 -7.42
N THR A 361 14.11 10.04 -6.68
CA THR A 361 13.71 8.63 -6.52
C THR A 361 13.08 8.41 -5.15
N ARG A 362 12.46 7.24 -4.93
CA ARG A 362 11.87 6.84 -3.66
C ARG A 362 12.80 5.91 -2.86
N GLU A 363 12.76 6.04 -1.54
CA GLU A 363 13.36 5.05 -0.64
C GLU A 363 12.59 3.72 -0.70
N GLY A 364 13.26 2.64 -0.29
CA GLY A 364 12.61 1.34 -0.10
C GLY A 364 11.66 1.35 1.10
N LEU A 365 10.89 0.28 1.26
CA LEU A 365 9.97 0.14 2.38
C LEU A 365 10.68 0.22 3.74
N TYR A 366 10.02 0.81 4.73
CA TYR A 366 10.52 0.86 6.10
C TYR A 366 10.08 -0.34 6.96
N ALA A 367 9.12 -1.13 6.48
CA ALA A 367 8.67 -2.37 7.10
C ALA A 367 8.01 -3.28 6.06
N ASN A 368 7.65 -4.51 6.46
CA ASN A 368 6.78 -5.37 5.66
C ASN A 368 5.48 -4.64 5.31
N ALA A 369 5.02 -4.84 4.07
CA ALA A 369 3.76 -4.29 3.59
C ALA A 369 2.77 -5.44 3.36
N THR A 370 1.58 -5.35 3.96
CA THR A 370 0.51 -6.34 3.80
C THR A 370 -0.76 -5.67 3.31
N ILE A 371 -1.29 -6.11 2.17
CA ILE A 371 -2.56 -5.66 1.61
C ILE A 371 -3.53 -6.84 1.65
N ILE A 372 -4.68 -6.66 2.31
CA ILE A 372 -5.78 -7.62 2.34
C ILE A 372 -7.00 -6.94 1.72
N ASN A 373 -7.27 -7.25 0.46
CA ASN A 373 -8.48 -6.83 -0.24
C ASN A 373 -9.57 -7.88 0.01
N GLN A 374 -10.47 -7.57 0.93
CA GLN A 374 -11.58 -8.41 1.36
C GLN A 374 -12.72 -8.39 0.35
N SER A 375 -13.69 -9.28 0.55
CA SER A 375 -14.90 -9.37 -0.28
C SER A 375 -15.58 -8.01 -0.45
N GLY A 376 -15.90 -7.64 -1.69
CA GLY A 376 -16.48 -6.33 -2.03
C GLY A 376 -15.46 -5.19 -2.16
N GLY A 377 -14.23 -5.39 -1.68
CA GLY A 377 -13.14 -4.42 -1.77
C GLY A 377 -12.69 -4.16 -3.20
N LYS A 378 -12.43 -2.89 -3.51
CA LYS A 378 -11.92 -2.43 -4.81
C LYS A 378 -10.64 -1.64 -4.64
N ILE A 379 -9.61 -1.99 -5.40
CA ILE A 379 -8.36 -1.23 -5.52
C ILE A 379 -8.16 -0.92 -7.00
N ILE A 380 -8.14 0.37 -7.36
CA ILE A 380 -8.20 0.81 -8.76
C ILE A 380 -7.10 1.83 -9.08
N GLY A 381 -6.23 1.52 -10.03
CA GLY A 381 -5.39 2.49 -10.73
C GLY A 381 -6.04 2.89 -12.04
N GLN A 382 -6.40 4.17 -12.22
CA GLN A 382 -7.14 4.59 -13.41
C GLN A 382 -6.29 4.48 -14.70
N SER A 383 -5.03 4.88 -14.65
CA SER A 383 -4.14 4.97 -15.82
C SER A 383 -2.76 4.36 -15.61
N ASP A 384 -2.50 3.81 -14.44
CA ASP A 384 -1.31 3.01 -14.09
C ASP A 384 -1.75 1.83 -13.19
N SER A 385 -0.84 1.33 -12.36
CA SER A 385 -1.02 0.13 -11.54
C SER A 385 -2.07 0.31 -10.46
N ALA A 386 -2.81 -0.76 -10.16
CA ALA A 386 -3.67 -0.79 -8.97
C ALA A 386 -2.82 -0.83 -7.70
N ILE A 387 -1.73 -1.62 -7.72
CA ILE A 387 -0.75 -1.71 -6.65
C ILE A 387 0.64 -1.67 -7.29
N VAL A 388 1.50 -0.76 -6.82
CA VAL A 388 2.90 -0.69 -7.24
C VAL A 388 3.84 -0.61 -6.04
N VAL A 389 4.92 -1.38 -6.08
CA VAL A 389 6.04 -1.24 -5.15
C VAL A 389 7.12 -0.43 -5.86
N SER A 390 7.58 0.65 -5.22
CA SER A 390 8.61 1.54 -5.76
C SER A 390 9.76 1.70 -4.78
N GLY A 391 10.86 2.27 -5.28
CA GLY A 391 12.10 2.43 -4.51
C GLY A 391 12.99 1.18 -4.55
N ASN A 392 14.19 1.33 -4.00
CA ASN A 392 15.19 0.27 -3.94
C ASN A 392 14.72 -0.90 -3.07
N ALA A 393 15.31 -2.08 -3.28
CA ALA A 393 15.08 -3.23 -2.41
C ALA A 393 15.40 -2.85 -0.96
N SER A 394 14.43 -3.06 -0.08
CA SER A 394 14.53 -2.82 1.35
C SER A 394 14.86 -4.09 2.13
N GLY A 395 14.66 -5.27 1.53
CA GLY A 395 14.73 -6.55 2.21
C GLY A 395 13.44 -6.92 2.96
N ASN A 396 12.44 -6.03 2.96
CA ASN A 396 11.11 -6.32 3.47
C ASN A 396 10.32 -7.19 2.48
N THR A 397 9.21 -7.75 2.95
CA THR A 397 8.29 -8.54 2.12
C THR A 397 7.00 -7.78 1.86
N VAL A 398 6.53 -7.87 0.63
CA VAL A 398 5.20 -7.39 0.20
C VAL A 398 4.27 -8.59 0.13
N THR A 399 3.16 -8.56 0.88
CA THR A 399 2.11 -9.59 0.85
C THR A 399 0.81 -8.99 0.36
N ILE A 400 0.20 -9.59 -0.67
CA ILE A 400 -1.07 -9.16 -1.25
C ILE A 400 -2.04 -10.33 -1.22
N GLN A 401 -3.15 -10.18 -0.50
CA GLN A 401 -4.25 -11.14 -0.46
C GLN A 401 -5.47 -10.50 -1.11
N ASN A 402 -5.88 -11.01 -2.27
CA ASN A 402 -7.09 -10.59 -2.97
C ASN A 402 -8.16 -11.68 -2.80
N LEU A 403 -9.07 -11.49 -1.85
CA LEU A 403 -10.06 -12.50 -1.47
C LEU A 403 -11.17 -12.64 -2.51
N SER A 404 -12.00 -13.67 -2.37
CA SER A 404 -13.15 -13.89 -3.26
C SER A 404 -14.09 -12.68 -3.30
N ALA A 405 -14.58 -12.35 -4.49
CA ALA A 405 -15.37 -11.17 -4.82
C ALA A 405 -14.69 -9.80 -4.56
N ALA A 406 -13.37 -9.78 -4.35
CA ALA A 406 -12.58 -8.56 -4.33
C ALA A 406 -12.02 -8.24 -5.74
N LEU A 407 -11.79 -6.96 -6.02
CA LEU A 407 -11.29 -6.46 -7.31
C LEU A 407 -9.99 -5.67 -7.13
N ILE A 408 -8.99 -6.02 -7.92
CA ILE A 408 -7.78 -5.22 -8.19
C ILE A 408 -7.79 -4.91 -9.69
N GLN A 409 -7.83 -3.64 -10.06
CA GLN A 409 -7.90 -3.22 -11.47
C GLN A 409 -6.89 -2.12 -11.77
N GLY A 410 -6.08 -2.30 -12.80
CA GLY A 410 -5.13 -1.28 -13.23
C GLY A 410 -4.36 -1.68 -14.48
N GLY A 411 -3.17 -1.13 -14.62
CA GLY A 411 -2.24 -1.38 -15.72
C GLY A 411 -2.22 -0.28 -16.77
N GLY A 412 -3.31 0.47 -16.92
CA GLY A 412 -3.39 1.57 -17.88
C GLY A 412 -2.95 1.13 -19.27
N LEU A 413 -2.09 1.91 -19.92
CA LEU A 413 -1.57 1.60 -21.26
C LEU A 413 -0.35 0.66 -21.28
N ALA A 414 0.40 0.54 -20.17
CA ALA A 414 1.75 -0.07 -20.22
C ALA A 414 2.18 -0.85 -18.97
N SER A 415 1.59 -0.56 -17.81
CA SER A 415 1.95 -1.16 -16.52
C SER A 415 1.15 -2.45 -16.27
N ALA A 416 1.55 -3.22 -15.27
CA ALA A 416 0.72 -4.29 -14.76
C ALA A 416 -0.34 -3.77 -13.77
N ALA A 417 -1.43 -4.51 -13.56
CA ALA A 417 -2.35 -4.20 -12.46
C ALA A 417 -1.65 -4.28 -11.09
N ILE A 418 -0.77 -5.27 -10.91
CA ILE A 418 0.14 -5.38 -9.75
C ILE A 418 1.59 -5.36 -10.25
N LYS A 419 2.37 -4.41 -9.75
CA LYS A 419 3.78 -4.27 -10.09
C LYS A 419 4.69 -4.33 -8.86
N GLY A 420 5.60 -5.31 -8.82
CA GLY A 420 6.60 -5.45 -7.77
C GLY A 420 7.93 -4.75 -8.09
N ASN A 421 8.79 -4.60 -7.08
CA ASN A 421 10.18 -4.16 -7.22
C ASN A 421 11.14 -5.34 -6.93
N ALA A 422 12.35 -5.04 -6.47
CA ALA A 422 13.34 -6.04 -6.10
C ALA A 422 13.11 -6.71 -4.73
N ASP A 423 12.11 -6.28 -3.95
CA ASP A 423 11.70 -6.95 -2.72
C ASP A 423 10.90 -8.23 -3.00
N ASN A 424 10.88 -9.14 -2.04
CA ASN A 424 10.11 -10.37 -2.14
C ASN A 424 8.61 -10.04 -2.16
N THR A 425 7.89 -10.56 -3.15
CA THR A 425 6.44 -10.36 -3.27
C THR A 425 5.68 -11.69 -3.19
N VAL A 426 4.71 -11.76 -2.28
CA VAL A 426 3.81 -12.89 -2.08
C VAL A 426 2.39 -12.46 -2.43
N ILE A 427 1.77 -13.13 -3.40
CA ILE A 427 0.40 -12.85 -3.85
C ILE A 427 -0.46 -14.10 -3.64
N VAL A 428 -1.62 -13.93 -3.02
CA VAL A 428 -2.69 -14.95 -2.96
C VAL A 428 -3.96 -14.35 -3.57
N ASN A 429 -4.45 -14.95 -4.65
CA ASN A 429 -5.62 -14.47 -5.38
C ASN A 429 -6.76 -15.51 -5.40
N GLY A 430 -7.89 -15.14 -4.80
CA GLY A 430 -9.20 -15.76 -5.03
C GLY A 430 -10.23 -14.80 -5.67
N GLY A 431 -9.86 -13.52 -5.88
CA GLY A 431 -10.70 -12.49 -6.49
C GLY A 431 -10.36 -12.20 -7.95
N ILE A 432 -10.68 -10.99 -8.41
CA ILE A 432 -10.37 -10.51 -9.77
C ILE A 432 -9.10 -9.65 -9.74
N ILE A 433 -8.14 -9.97 -10.60
CA ILE A 433 -7.02 -9.09 -10.98
C ILE A 433 -7.18 -8.74 -12.46
N ASP A 434 -7.54 -7.49 -12.74
CA ASP A 434 -7.81 -7.00 -14.09
C ASP A 434 -6.69 -6.05 -14.56
N GLY A 435 -5.80 -6.60 -15.39
CA GLY A 435 -4.77 -5.88 -16.13
C GLY A 435 -5.01 -5.89 -17.64
N ALA A 436 -6.26 -6.07 -18.07
CA ALA A 436 -6.60 -6.25 -19.48
C ALA A 436 -6.23 -5.03 -20.34
N SER A 437 -6.23 -3.83 -19.77
CA SER A 437 -5.97 -2.58 -20.53
C SER A 437 -4.57 -2.51 -21.11
N SER A 438 -3.58 -3.06 -20.42
CA SER A 438 -2.18 -3.17 -20.87
C SER A 438 -1.82 -4.57 -21.35
N GLY A 439 -2.69 -5.55 -21.10
CA GLY A 439 -2.40 -6.97 -21.27
C GLY A 439 -1.50 -7.56 -20.18
N LYS A 440 -1.22 -6.83 -19.09
CA LYS A 440 -0.35 -7.27 -17.99
C LYS A 440 -1.11 -7.26 -16.67
N ALA A 441 -1.32 -8.43 -16.08
CA ALA A 441 -1.97 -8.56 -14.78
C ALA A 441 -0.95 -8.36 -13.64
N ILE A 442 0.15 -9.10 -13.69
CA ILE A 442 1.16 -9.15 -12.63
C ILE A 442 2.55 -9.06 -13.26
N GLU A 443 3.37 -8.12 -12.80
CA GLU A 443 4.77 -7.97 -13.21
C GLU A 443 5.64 -7.75 -11.98
N LEU A 444 6.40 -8.78 -11.58
CA LEU A 444 7.24 -8.75 -10.39
C LEU A 444 8.71 -8.46 -10.75
N GLY A 445 9.51 -8.08 -9.76
CA GLY A 445 10.94 -7.77 -9.97
C GLY A 445 11.87 -8.92 -9.58
N SER A 446 13.08 -8.57 -9.13
CA SER A 446 14.16 -9.53 -8.89
C SER A 446 14.09 -10.28 -7.56
N GLY A 447 13.10 -9.98 -6.71
CA GLY A 447 12.91 -10.67 -5.43
C GLY A 447 12.56 -12.15 -5.60
N VAL A 448 12.49 -12.88 -4.48
CA VAL A 448 11.94 -14.24 -4.45
C VAL A 448 10.42 -14.11 -4.36
N ASN A 449 9.76 -14.36 -5.49
CA ASN A 449 8.33 -14.10 -5.61
C ASN A 449 7.49 -15.37 -5.55
N SER A 450 6.28 -15.27 -4.99
CA SER A 450 5.29 -16.34 -5.04
C SER A 450 3.91 -15.80 -5.41
N VAL A 451 3.22 -16.50 -6.29
CA VAL A 451 1.83 -16.24 -6.66
C VAL A 451 1.04 -17.51 -6.44
N THR A 452 -0.04 -17.44 -5.66
CA THR A 452 -0.98 -18.54 -5.43
C THR A 452 -2.36 -18.14 -5.92
N VAL A 453 -2.93 -18.93 -6.81
CA VAL A 453 -4.28 -18.77 -7.34
C VAL A 453 -5.18 -19.81 -6.69
N THR A 454 -6.14 -19.35 -5.90
CA THR A 454 -7.16 -20.19 -5.26
C THR A 454 -8.51 -20.12 -5.97
N GLY A 455 -8.70 -19.14 -6.86
CA GLY A 455 -9.90 -18.97 -7.68
C GLY A 455 -9.96 -17.61 -8.37
N GLY A 456 -11.17 -17.18 -8.71
CA GLY A 456 -11.43 -15.86 -9.29
C GLY A 456 -11.02 -15.74 -10.76
N GLU A 457 -10.56 -14.55 -11.16
CA GLU A 457 -10.18 -14.26 -12.55
C GLU A 457 -8.89 -13.44 -12.60
N ILE A 458 -8.01 -13.73 -13.56
CA ILE A 458 -6.82 -12.92 -13.84
C ILE A 458 -6.81 -12.58 -15.34
N LYS A 459 -6.85 -11.29 -15.67
CA LYS A 459 -6.83 -10.80 -17.05
C LYS A 459 -5.52 -10.10 -17.37
N GLY A 460 -4.76 -10.66 -18.31
CA GLY A 460 -3.42 -10.21 -18.67
C GLY A 460 -2.35 -11.21 -18.24
N GLY A 461 -1.11 -11.00 -18.70
CA GLY A 461 0.02 -11.88 -18.40
C GLY A 461 0.50 -11.82 -16.94
N ILE A 462 1.08 -12.92 -16.47
CA ILE A 462 1.74 -13.04 -15.18
C ILE A 462 3.24 -13.27 -15.42
N ASN A 463 4.05 -12.33 -14.97
CA ASN A 463 5.50 -12.36 -15.05
C ASN A 463 6.09 -12.42 -13.63
N GLY A 464 6.76 -13.53 -13.31
CA GLY A 464 7.39 -13.76 -12.01
C GLY A 464 8.58 -12.85 -11.72
N GLY A 465 9.11 -12.15 -12.73
CA GLY A 465 10.26 -11.27 -12.60
C GLY A 465 11.60 -12.00 -12.74
N SER A 466 12.71 -11.29 -12.57
CA SER A 466 14.07 -11.84 -12.77
C SER A 466 14.61 -12.65 -11.58
N GLY A 467 13.82 -12.81 -10.51
CA GLY A 467 14.18 -13.65 -9.35
C GLY A 467 14.47 -15.10 -9.74
N SER A 468 15.39 -15.74 -9.02
CA SER A 468 15.85 -17.10 -9.32
C SER A 468 15.04 -18.22 -8.65
N GLN A 469 14.02 -17.87 -7.86
CA GLN A 469 13.22 -18.81 -7.06
C GLN A 469 11.71 -18.50 -7.15
N ASN A 470 11.26 -17.91 -8.25
CA ASN A 470 9.87 -17.50 -8.41
C ASN A 470 8.96 -18.73 -8.55
N THR A 471 7.83 -18.69 -7.84
CA THR A 471 6.84 -19.78 -7.86
C THR A 471 5.44 -19.29 -8.21
N LEU A 472 4.72 -20.06 -9.04
CA LEU A 472 3.30 -19.88 -9.31
C LEU A 472 2.58 -21.18 -8.95
N THR A 473 1.55 -21.09 -8.11
CA THR A 473 0.79 -22.24 -7.64
C THR A 473 -0.69 -22.05 -7.93
N PHE A 474 -1.34 -23.07 -8.48
CA PHE A 474 -2.78 -23.16 -8.60
C PHE A 474 -3.29 -24.15 -7.56
N ALA A 475 -3.95 -23.62 -6.53
CA ALA A 475 -4.57 -24.36 -5.44
C ALA A 475 -6.07 -24.07 -5.43
N VAL A 476 -6.71 -24.33 -6.57
CA VAL A 476 -8.15 -24.10 -6.78
C VAL A 476 -8.93 -25.11 -5.95
N ASP A 477 -10.04 -24.70 -5.35
CA ASP A 477 -10.90 -25.59 -4.56
C ASP A 477 -11.16 -26.92 -5.28
N ALA A 478 -11.21 -28.02 -4.54
CA ALA A 478 -11.41 -29.34 -5.13
C ALA A 478 -12.74 -29.41 -5.91
N GLY A 479 -12.67 -29.76 -7.20
CA GLY A 479 -13.83 -29.73 -8.12
C GLY A 479 -14.15 -28.35 -8.70
N GLY A 480 -13.46 -27.29 -8.28
CA GLY A 480 -13.48 -25.98 -8.90
C GLY A 480 -12.64 -25.95 -10.18
N SER A 481 -12.92 -24.97 -11.05
CA SER A 481 -12.21 -24.77 -12.31
C SER A 481 -11.62 -23.37 -12.42
N PHE A 482 -10.45 -23.24 -13.02
CA PHE A 482 -9.82 -21.96 -13.33
C PHE A 482 -9.31 -21.92 -14.78
N ALA A 483 -9.84 -20.99 -15.58
CA ALA A 483 -9.42 -20.80 -16.96
C ALA A 483 -8.54 -19.56 -17.10
N TYR A 484 -7.40 -19.72 -17.77
CA TYR A 484 -6.42 -18.65 -17.93
C TYR A 484 -5.95 -18.52 -19.37
N THR A 485 -6.13 -17.32 -19.91
CA THR A 485 -5.82 -16.99 -21.31
C THR A 485 -4.55 -16.16 -21.45
N GLY A 486 -4.01 -15.64 -20.34
CA GLY A 486 -2.77 -14.87 -20.34
C GLY A 486 -1.52 -15.73 -20.50
N ALA A 487 -0.39 -15.09 -20.80
CA ALA A 487 0.91 -15.75 -20.80
C ALA A 487 1.45 -15.87 -19.35
N ILE A 488 2.24 -16.92 -19.11
CA ILE A 488 3.03 -17.09 -17.88
C ILE A 488 4.52 -17.04 -18.25
N SER A 489 5.31 -16.24 -17.54
CA SER A 489 6.75 -16.12 -17.78
C SER A 489 7.56 -15.97 -16.49
N ASN A 490 8.85 -16.32 -16.58
CA ASN A 490 9.86 -16.10 -15.54
C ASN A 490 9.54 -16.70 -14.16
N PHE A 491 8.95 -17.90 -14.16
CA PHE A 491 8.82 -18.73 -12.97
C PHE A 491 9.80 -19.91 -13.00
N ASN A 492 10.37 -20.24 -11.85
CA ASN A 492 11.21 -21.42 -11.64
C ASN A 492 10.38 -22.67 -11.37
N LYS A 493 9.14 -22.49 -10.89
CA LYS A 493 8.15 -23.56 -10.77
C LYS A 493 6.75 -23.01 -11.01
N VAL A 494 5.99 -23.71 -11.85
CA VAL A 494 4.53 -23.56 -11.99
C VAL A 494 3.89 -24.87 -11.55
N GLU A 495 3.05 -24.83 -10.52
CA GLU A 495 2.46 -26.01 -9.90
C GLU A 495 0.94 -25.98 -9.95
N VAL A 496 0.31 -27.08 -10.37
CA VAL A 496 -1.12 -27.34 -10.16
C VAL A 496 -1.24 -28.35 -9.02
N GLN A 497 -1.81 -27.90 -7.90
CA GLN A 497 -2.01 -28.72 -6.69
C GLN A 497 -3.42 -29.30 -6.63
N SER A 498 -4.43 -28.57 -7.11
CA SER A 498 -5.83 -28.97 -7.04
C SER A 498 -6.71 -28.25 -8.09
N GLY A 499 -7.93 -28.77 -8.29
CA GLY A 499 -8.92 -28.24 -9.23
C GLY A 499 -8.64 -28.59 -10.70
N ASP A 500 -9.53 -28.14 -11.60
CA ASP A 500 -9.37 -28.22 -13.05
C ASP A 500 -8.88 -26.87 -13.61
N VAL A 501 -7.58 -26.78 -13.94
CA VAL A 501 -6.96 -25.57 -14.49
C VAL A 501 -6.83 -25.70 -16.00
N SER A 502 -7.19 -24.67 -16.77
CA SER A 502 -7.00 -24.66 -18.23
C SER A 502 -6.17 -23.48 -18.71
N PHE A 503 -5.11 -23.74 -19.49
CA PHE A 503 -4.30 -22.72 -20.15
C PHE A 503 -4.60 -22.69 -21.65
N SER A 504 -4.99 -21.52 -22.15
CA SER A 504 -5.09 -21.26 -23.60
C SER A 504 -4.09 -20.23 -24.09
N GLY A 505 -3.48 -19.45 -23.19
CA GLY A 505 -2.35 -18.56 -23.50
C GLY A 505 -1.03 -19.33 -23.69
N VAL A 506 -0.10 -18.74 -24.45
CA VAL A 506 1.25 -19.30 -24.67
C VAL A 506 2.18 -18.79 -23.57
N SER A 507 2.79 -19.71 -22.83
CA SER A 507 3.71 -19.43 -21.72
C SER A 507 5.16 -19.70 -22.11
N SER A 508 6.10 -18.95 -21.52
CA SER A 508 7.52 -18.96 -21.90
C SER A 508 8.49 -19.27 -20.75
N TYR A 509 8.00 -19.62 -19.56
CA TYR A 509 8.87 -19.99 -18.44
C TYR A 509 9.60 -21.32 -18.68
N ALA A 510 10.87 -21.40 -18.29
CA ALA A 510 11.67 -22.64 -18.36
C ALA A 510 11.65 -23.45 -17.05
N GLY A 511 11.08 -22.89 -15.98
CA GLY A 511 10.88 -23.60 -14.72
C GLY A 511 10.02 -24.85 -14.85
N ALA A 512 10.06 -25.71 -13.84
CA ALA A 512 9.31 -26.96 -13.87
C ALA A 512 7.79 -26.72 -13.85
N THR A 513 7.07 -27.45 -14.69
CA THR A 513 5.61 -27.62 -14.61
C THR A 513 5.32 -28.84 -13.76
N GLN A 514 4.77 -28.65 -12.57
CA GLN A 514 4.48 -29.73 -11.62
C GLN A 514 2.97 -29.94 -11.45
N LEU A 515 2.52 -31.18 -11.58
CA LEU A 515 1.14 -31.59 -11.33
C LEU A 515 1.11 -32.47 -10.09
N SER A 516 0.96 -31.85 -8.91
CA SER A 516 0.89 -32.52 -7.60
C SER A 516 -0.51 -33.04 -7.26
N GLY A 517 -1.51 -32.60 -8.02
CA GLY A 517 -2.90 -33.01 -7.92
C GLY A 517 -3.72 -32.29 -8.99
N GLY A 518 -5.05 -32.43 -8.93
CA GLY A 518 -5.96 -31.79 -9.89
C GLY A 518 -5.69 -32.19 -11.35
N ALA A 519 -6.14 -31.35 -12.28
CA ALA A 519 -5.86 -31.50 -13.69
C ALA A 519 -5.44 -30.18 -14.35
N LEU A 520 -4.44 -30.24 -15.23
CA LEU A 520 -4.04 -29.16 -16.12
C LEU A 520 -4.48 -29.48 -17.55
N THR A 521 -5.32 -28.64 -18.14
CA THR A 521 -5.73 -28.72 -19.55
C THR A 521 -4.99 -27.69 -20.38
N LEU A 522 -4.25 -28.13 -21.38
CA LEU A 522 -3.62 -27.27 -22.38
C LEU A 522 -4.55 -27.18 -23.61
N VAL A 523 -5.09 -26.00 -23.85
CA VAL A 523 -6.05 -25.73 -24.94
C VAL A 523 -5.30 -25.11 -26.11
N GLY A 524 -4.91 -25.93 -27.08
CA GLY A 524 -4.03 -25.58 -28.19
C GLY A 524 -2.65 -26.22 -28.10
N ALA A 525 -1.89 -26.15 -29.19
CA ALA A 525 -0.52 -26.65 -29.22
C ALA A 525 0.45 -25.73 -28.47
N GLN A 526 1.51 -26.28 -27.87
CA GLN A 526 2.65 -25.52 -27.33
C GLN A 526 2.23 -24.38 -26.38
N ARG A 527 1.31 -24.67 -25.45
CA ARG A 527 0.86 -23.69 -24.44
C ARG A 527 1.91 -23.43 -23.37
N LEU A 528 2.81 -24.39 -23.14
CA LEU A 528 3.95 -24.26 -22.24
C LEU A 528 5.27 -24.24 -23.02
N SER A 529 6.33 -23.70 -22.42
CA SER A 529 7.68 -23.73 -23.01
C SER A 529 8.15 -25.18 -23.14
N ALA A 530 8.76 -25.52 -24.28
CA ALA A 530 9.43 -26.80 -24.47
C ALA A 530 10.65 -26.98 -23.55
N ASP A 531 11.19 -25.89 -23.00
CA ASP A 531 12.29 -25.92 -22.04
C ASP A 531 11.82 -26.25 -20.60
N SER A 532 10.50 -26.29 -20.36
CA SER A 532 9.95 -26.66 -19.05
C SER A 532 10.07 -28.16 -18.81
N ALA A 533 10.53 -28.55 -17.63
CA ALA A 533 10.44 -29.92 -17.15
C ALA A 533 9.00 -30.27 -16.74
N LEU A 534 8.49 -31.44 -17.12
CA LEU A 534 7.21 -31.96 -16.64
C LEU A 534 7.40 -32.88 -15.44
N ILE A 535 6.79 -32.54 -14.31
CA ILE A 535 6.78 -33.36 -13.10
C ILE A 535 5.35 -33.80 -12.83
N LEU A 536 5.06 -35.08 -13.06
CA LEU A 536 3.79 -35.70 -12.71
C LEU A 536 3.92 -36.33 -11.31
N ASN A 537 3.19 -35.78 -10.34
CA ASN A 537 3.22 -36.16 -8.94
C ASN A 537 1.81 -36.35 -8.36
N GLY A 538 0.96 -37.09 -9.06
CA GLY A 538 -0.42 -37.37 -8.61
C GLY A 538 -1.49 -36.60 -9.38
N GLY A 539 -1.10 -35.61 -10.18
CA GLY A 539 -2.01 -34.83 -11.03
C GLY A 539 -2.23 -35.42 -12.43
N THR A 540 -3.10 -34.75 -13.18
CA THR A 540 -3.49 -35.13 -14.54
C THR A 540 -3.12 -34.05 -15.56
N LEU A 541 -2.47 -34.42 -16.66
CA LEU A 541 -2.32 -33.54 -17.84
C LEU A 541 -3.42 -33.87 -18.86
N LYS A 542 -4.04 -32.86 -19.48
CA LYS A 542 -5.02 -33.00 -20.56
C LYS A 542 -4.59 -32.14 -21.73
N LEU A 543 -4.58 -32.68 -22.94
CA LEU A 543 -4.42 -31.90 -24.17
C LEU A 543 -5.80 -31.77 -24.85
N SER A 544 -6.13 -30.57 -25.30
CA SER A 544 -7.34 -30.27 -26.07
C SER A 544 -7.00 -29.34 -27.22
N ASN A 545 -7.39 -29.69 -28.44
CA ASN A 545 -7.11 -28.98 -29.69
C ASN A 545 -5.61 -28.69 -29.94
N ALA A 546 -4.71 -29.55 -29.46
CA ALA A 546 -3.27 -29.45 -29.70
C ALA A 546 -2.83 -30.03 -31.06
N GLY A 547 -3.65 -30.89 -31.69
CA GLY A 547 -3.36 -31.47 -32.98
C GLY A 547 -2.03 -32.23 -33.04
N ALA A 548 -1.40 -32.23 -34.21
CA ALA A 548 -0.12 -32.89 -34.46
C ALA A 548 1.09 -32.16 -33.83
N ASP A 549 0.96 -30.87 -33.56
CA ASP A 549 2.04 -30.05 -32.99
C ASP A 549 2.21 -30.32 -31.48
N GLY A 550 1.13 -30.68 -30.78
CA GLY A 550 1.19 -31.23 -29.42
C GLY A 550 1.73 -30.27 -28.36
N GLN A 551 2.39 -30.83 -27.35
CA GLN A 551 3.13 -30.14 -26.28
C GLN A 551 4.48 -30.82 -26.04
N GLY A 552 5.57 -30.07 -26.22
CA GLY A 552 6.93 -30.48 -25.86
C GLY A 552 7.33 -30.15 -24.42
N PHE A 553 8.27 -30.91 -23.86
CA PHE A 553 8.89 -30.67 -22.54
C PHE A 553 10.39 -31.05 -22.57
N ALA A 554 11.18 -30.49 -21.64
CA ALA A 554 12.62 -30.75 -21.56
C ALA A 554 12.95 -32.10 -20.92
N SER A 555 12.11 -32.52 -19.98
CA SER A 555 12.26 -33.78 -19.23
C SER A 555 10.93 -34.25 -18.64
N LEU A 556 10.88 -35.53 -18.24
CA LEU A 556 9.74 -36.14 -17.56
C LEU A 556 10.18 -36.77 -16.24
N THR A 557 9.47 -36.41 -15.17
CA THR A 557 9.57 -37.03 -13.84
C THR A 557 8.21 -37.58 -13.42
N LEU A 558 8.18 -38.82 -12.92
CA LEU A 558 7.00 -39.55 -12.46
C LEU A 558 7.14 -39.87 -10.97
N SER A 559 6.83 -38.91 -10.10
CA SER A 559 7.04 -39.02 -8.64
C SER A 559 5.91 -39.75 -7.91
N SER A 560 4.73 -39.86 -8.53
CA SER A 560 3.54 -40.58 -8.05
C SER A 560 2.69 -41.02 -9.25
N ASP A 561 1.73 -41.92 -9.02
CA ASP A 561 0.82 -42.39 -10.07
C ASP A 561 0.06 -41.22 -10.70
N SER A 562 0.09 -41.12 -12.02
CA SER A 562 -0.41 -39.95 -12.75
C SER A 562 -1.01 -40.34 -14.10
N ALA A 563 -1.82 -39.45 -14.67
CA ALA A 563 -2.48 -39.68 -15.95
C ALA A 563 -2.25 -38.54 -16.95
N VAL A 564 -2.24 -38.88 -18.24
CA VAL A 564 -2.23 -37.93 -19.36
C VAL A 564 -3.37 -38.29 -20.31
N PHE A 565 -4.32 -37.38 -20.51
CA PHE A 565 -5.43 -37.52 -21.45
C PHE A 565 -5.10 -36.83 -22.77
N LEU A 566 -5.25 -37.58 -23.87
CA LEU A 566 -4.86 -37.19 -25.22
C LEU A 566 -6.06 -37.37 -26.16
N GLY A 567 -7.09 -36.55 -25.97
CA GLY A 567 -8.37 -36.75 -26.64
C GLY A 567 -9.07 -38.03 -26.14
N GLY A 568 -9.24 -39.02 -27.03
CA GLY A 568 -9.94 -40.28 -26.73
C GLY A 568 -9.14 -41.35 -25.99
N SER A 569 -7.84 -41.12 -25.74
CA SER A 569 -6.95 -42.08 -25.10
C SER A 569 -6.39 -41.54 -23.78
N THR A 570 -6.20 -42.42 -22.80
CA THR A 570 -5.58 -42.12 -21.51
C THR A 570 -4.28 -42.91 -21.35
N LEU A 571 -3.18 -42.19 -21.14
CA LEU A 571 -1.94 -42.77 -20.66
C LEU A 571 -1.94 -42.74 -19.13
N THR A 572 -1.60 -43.85 -18.50
CA THR A 572 -1.39 -43.90 -17.05
C THR A 572 0.01 -44.39 -16.74
N PHE A 573 0.63 -43.74 -15.77
CA PHE A 573 1.99 -44.03 -15.32
C PHE A 573 1.97 -44.41 -13.83
N GLY A 574 2.68 -45.49 -13.47
CA GLY A 574 3.05 -45.73 -12.08
C GLY A 574 4.15 -44.77 -11.61
N LYS A 575 4.44 -44.74 -10.31
CA LYS A 575 5.61 -44.02 -9.77
C LYS A 575 6.96 -44.63 -10.21
N LEU A 576 7.86 -43.82 -10.78
CA LEU A 576 9.22 -44.24 -11.21
C LEU A 576 10.37 -43.33 -10.74
N GLY A 577 10.12 -42.09 -10.32
CA GLY A 577 11.17 -41.08 -10.06
C GLY A 577 11.48 -40.21 -11.29
N THR A 578 12.70 -39.68 -11.43
CA THR A 578 13.14 -38.98 -12.65
C THR A 578 13.40 -39.99 -13.75
N VAL A 579 12.75 -39.84 -14.91
CA VAL A 579 12.66 -40.93 -15.89
C VAL A 579 13.41 -40.63 -17.18
N VAL A 580 13.40 -39.38 -17.67
CA VAL A 580 14.04 -39.03 -18.96
C VAL A 580 14.55 -37.58 -18.96
N ASP A 581 15.80 -37.39 -19.40
CA ASP A 581 16.35 -36.11 -19.88
C ASP A 581 16.37 -36.16 -21.41
N GLY A 582 15.58 -35.35 -22.12
CA GLY A 582 15.35 -35.61 -23.55
C GLY A 582 15.12 -34.37 -24.41
N LYS A 583 15.91 -34.24 -25.49
CA LYS A 583 15.73 -33.24 -26.58
C LYS A 583 14.45 -33.47 -27.43
N THR A 584 13.58 -34.42 -27.06
CA THR A 584 12.48 -34.90 -27.92
C THR A 584 11.33 -35.54 -27.13
N LEU A 585 10.96 -35.00 -25.97
CA LEU A 585 9.76 -35.42 -25.23
C LEU A 585 8.55 -34.60 -25.70
N THR A 586 7.54 -35.25 -26.29
CA THR A 586 6.35 -34.57 -26.82
C THR A 586 5.09 -35.41 -26.66
N PHE A 587 4.01 -34.78 -26.21
CA PHE A 587 2.67 -35.34 -26.17
C PHE A 587 1.83 -34.75 -27.31
N THR A 588 1.12 -35.58 -28.06
CA THR A 588 0.23 -35.15 -29.15
C THR A 588 -1.18 -35.63 -28.88
N GLU A 589 -2.19 -34.91 -29.37
CA GLU A 589 -3.54 -35.47 -29.34
C GLU A 589 -3.59 -36.76 -30.17
N ALA A 590 -4.38 -37.73 -29.73
CA ALA A 590 -4.48 -39.02 -30.42
C ALA A 590 -5.02 -38.84 -31.85
N GLY A 591 -4.11 -38.84 -32.82
CA GLY A 591 -4.38 -38.99 -34.26
C GLY A 591 -4.15 -40.44 -34.73
N THR A 592 -3.92 -40.64 -36.04
CA THR A 592 -3.76 -42.00 -36.62
C THR A 592 -2.37 -42.64 -36.44
N ALA A 593 -1.40 -41.98 -35.78
CA ALA A 593 -0.02 -42.46 -35.69
C ALA A 593 0.47 -42.67 -34.24
N TYR A 594 0.75 -41.61 -33.46
CA TYR A 594 1.29 -41.73 -32.09
C TYR A 594 0.75 -40.60 -31.18
N ALA A 595 0.48 -40.92 -29.91
CA ALA A 595 -0.02 -39.97 -28.90
C ALA A 595 1.09 -39.48 -27.95
N PHE A 596 2.19 -40.24 -27.85
CA PHE A 596 3.33 -39.91 -27.01
C PHE A 596 4.62 -40.27 -27.74
N ARG A 597 5.52 -39.30 -27.87
CA ARG A 597 6.82 -39.46 -28.52
C ARG A 597 7.92 -39.09 -27.53
N LEU A 598 8.93 -39.95 -27.45
CA LEU A 598 10.13 -39.66 -26.70
C LEU A 598 11.38 -40.25 -27.37
N LEU A 599 12.53 -39.66 -27.09
CA LEU A 599 13.84 -40.20 -27.45
C LEU A 599 14.44 -40.90 -26.22
N GLY A 600 14.98 -42.11 -26.40
CA GLY A 600 15.70 -42.83 -25.35
C GLY A 600 16.50 -44.02 -25.89
N ASP A 601 17.31 -44.64 -25.04
CA ASP A 601 18.16 -45.79 -25.40
C ASP A 601 17.53 -47.12 -24.94
N TYR A 602 16.87 -47.80 -25.88
CA TYR A 602 16.25 -49.11 -25.65
C TYR A 602 17.26 -50.23 -25.32
N SER A 603 18.56 -50.04 -25.59
CA SER A 603 19.57 -51.09 -25.45
C SER A 603 20.17 -51.17 -24.04
N SER A 604 20.26 -50.04 -23.34
CA SER A 604 21.02 -49.98 -22.09
C SER A 604 20.47 -49.03 -21.01
N ASP A 605 19.51 -48.15 -21.33
CA ASP A 605 18.96 -47.20 -20.37
C ASP A 605 17.84 -47.85 -19.53
N ALA A 606 18.19 -48.18 -18.28
CA ALA A 606 17.28 -48.79 -17.33
C ALA A 606 16.06 -47.92 -17.01
N SER A 607 16.21 -46.59 -16.98
CA SER A 607 15.12 -45.65 -16.70
C SER A 607 14.13 -45.60 -17.86
N PHE A 608 14.64 -45.61 -19.10
CA PHE A 608 13.81 -45.69 -20.30
C PHE A 608 13.06 -47.04 -20.39
N LEU A 609 13.72 -48.17 -20.09
CA LEU A 609 13.06 -49.48 -20.05
C LEU A 609 11.98 -49.55 -18.96
N ALA A 610 12.23 -48.94 -17.79
CA ALA A 610 11.23 -48.83 -16.74
C ALA A 610 10.03 -47.99 -17.20
N LEU A 611 10.25 -46.86 -17.88
CA LEU A 611 9.18 -46.01 -18.42
C LEU A 611 8.25 -46.81 -19.34
N ILE A 612 8.82 -47.54 -20.30
CA ILE A 612 8.05 -48.34 -21.25
C ILE A 612 7.23 -49.39 -20.51
N GLY A 613 7.85 -50.12 -19.57
CA GLY A 613 7.16 -51.17 -18.81
C GLY A 613 6.04 -50.66 -17.90
N ALA A 614 6.13 -49.41 -17.45
CA ALA A 614 5.14 -48.81 -16.55
C ALA A 614 4.03 -48.03 -17.28
N THR A 615 4.20 -47.74 -18.57
CA THR A 615 3.24 -46.96 -19.35
C THR A 615 2.09 -47.86 -19.81
N HIS A 616 0.86 -47.47 -19.46
CA HIS A 616 -0.34 -48.16 -19.91
C HIS A 616 -1.23 -47.19 -20.72
N ILE A 617 -1.91 -47.72 -21.73
CA ILE A 617 -2.93 -47.03 -22.53
C ILE A 617 -4.27 -47.66 -22.21
N ASN A 618 -5.20 -46.89 -21.65
CA ASN A 618 -6.54 -47.37 -21.27
C ASN A 618 -6.49 -48.66 -20.42
N GLY A 619 -5.49 -48.78 -19.53
CA GLY A 619 -5.29 -49.93 -18.63
C GLY A 619 -4.55 -51.13 -19.25
N LEU A 620 -4.18 -51.09 -20.52
CA LEU A 620 -3.38 -52.13 -21.20
C LEU A 620 -1.94 -51.66 -21.37
N GLY A 621 -0.96 -52.56 -21.32
CA GLY A 621 0.45 -52.20 -21.54
C GLY A 621 0.65 -51.51 -22.89
N ALA A 622 1.44 -50.43 -22.92
CA ALA A 622 1.64 -49.65 -24.14
C ALA A 622 2.45 -50.42 -25.21
N THR A 623 2.00 -50.35 -26.45
CA THR A 623 2.78 -50.79 -27.62
C THR A 623 3.60 -49.62 -28.16
N TYR A 624 4.87 -49.85 -28.49
CA TYR A 624 5.78 -48.84 -29.05
C TYR A 624 6.24 -49.23 -30.45
N SER A 625 6.56 -48.22 -31.27
CA SER A 625 7.21 -48.38 -32.56
C SER A 625 8.32 -47.33 -32.71
N PHE A 626 9.27 -47.60 -33.61
CA PHE A 626 10.35 -46.67 -33.92
C PHE A 626 10.01 -45.94 -35.23
N ASP A 627 10.01 -44.61 -35.20
CA ASP A 627 9.74 -43.77 -36.37
C ASP A 627 10.94 -43.64 -37.34
N GLY A 628 12.08 -44.24 -36.99
CA GLY A 628 13.31 -44.22 -37.78
C GLY A 628 14.06 -42.88 -37.81
N THR A 629 13.52 -41.83 -37.18
CA THR A 629 14.10 -40.47 -37.22
C THR A 629 15.36 -40.36 -36.35
N TYR A 630 15.41 -41.10 -35.24
CA TYR A 630 16.49 -41.02 -34.24
C TYR A 630 17.15 -42.38 -33.92
N THR A 631 17.03 -43.36 -34.82
CA THR A 631 17.58 -44.69 -34.58
C THR A 631 19.08 -44.74 -34.90
N LYS A 632 19.91 -44.73 -33.86
CA LYS A 632 21.34 -45.05 -33.99
C LYS A 632 21.56 -46.52 -33.64
N VAL A 633 21.62 -47.37 -34.66
CA VAL A 633 22.00 -48.78 -34.47
C VAL A 633 23.51 -48.82 -34.27
N ALA A 634 23.99 -49.42 -33.17
CA ALA A 634 25.41 -49.69 -33.04
C ALA A 634 25.86 -50.56 -34.22
N ALA A 635 26.99 -50.22 -34.85
CA ALA A 635 27.56 -51.06 -35.89
C ALA A 635 27.80 -52.45 -35.30
N VAL A 636 27.23 -53.48 -35.92
CA VAL A 636 27.55 -54.88 -35.59
C VAL A 636 29.07 -55.03 -35.77
N PRO A 637 29.83 -55.42 -34.74
CA PRO A 637 31.26 -55.70 -34.91
C PRO A 637 31.40 -56.67 -36.08
N GLU A 638 32.16 -56.29 -37.11
CA GLU A 638 32.36 -57.18 -38.25
C GLU A 638 32.86 -58.53 -37.70
N PRO A 639 32.26 -59.66 -38.11
CA PRO A 639 32.70 -60.93 -37.60
C PRO A 639 34.19 -61.09 -37.91
N SER A 640 34.92 -61.69 -36.98
CA SER A 640 36.37 -61.97 -37.04
C SER A 640 36.81 -62.77 -38.29
N THR A 641 35.89 -63.05 -39.21
CA THR A 641 36.06 -63.66 -40.52
C THR A 641 37.13 -62.99 -41.37
N TYR A 642 37.27 -61.66 -41.40
CA TYR A 642 38.36 -61.01 -42.16
C TYR A 642 39.73 -61.23 -41.51
N ALA A 643 39.82 -61.11 -40.17
CA ALA A 643 41.06 -61.39 -39.46
C ALA A 643 41.48 -62.87 -39.58
N MET A 644 40.53 -63.80 -39.52
CA MET A 644 40.76 -65.24 -39.73
C MET A 644 41.09 -65.57 -41.20
N LEU A 645 40.47 -64.90 -42.17
CA LEU A 645 40.78 -65.04 -43.59
C LEU A 645 42.19 -64.54 -43.90
N PHE A 646 42.58 -63.37 -43.37
CA PHE A 646 43.92 -62.83 -43.57
C PHE A 646 44.99 -63.62 -42.80
N ALA A 647 44.69 -64.12 -41.60
CA ALA A 647 45.58 -65.05 -40.88
C ALA A 647 45.74 -66.39 -41.64
N GLY A 648 44.66 -66.92 -42.21
CA GLY A 648 44.69 -68.11 -43.06
C GLY A 648 45.50 -67.91 -44.34
N LEU A 649 45.33 -66.77 -45.03
CA LEU A 649 46.10 -66.42 -46.22
C LEU A 649 47.58 -66.16 -45.90
N ALA A 650 47.90 -65.54 -44.76
CA ALA A 650 49.27 -65.36 -44.29
C ALA A 650 49.95 -66.71 -43.98
N LEU A 651 49.22 -67.67 -43.40
CA LEU A 651 49.72 -69.02 -43.16
C LEU A 651 49.98 -69.78 -44.48
N VAL A 652 49.08 -69.65 -45.46
CA VAL A 652 49.27 -70.23 -46.81
C VAL A 652 50.47 -69.58 -47.52
N GLY A 653 50.64 -68.26 -47.40
CA GLY A 653 51.81 -67.54 -47.90
C GLY A 653 53.12 -67.97 -47.25
N ALA A 654 53.13 -68.20 -45.94
CA ALA A 654 54.30 -68.69 -45.20
C ALA A 654 54.66 -70.14 -45.59
N ILE A 655 53.67 -71.01 -45.79
CA ILE A 655 53.87 -72.39 -46.27
C ILE A 655 54.39 -72.39 -47.71
N ALA A 656 53.84 -71.55 -48.60
CA ALA A 656 54.32 -71.43 -49.98
C ALA A 656 55.78 -70.94 -50.05
N ARG A 657 56.17 -69.98 -49.20
CA ARG A 657 57.55 -69.46 -49.13
C ARG A 657 58.56 -70.47 -48.57
N ARG A 658 58.11 -71.48 -47.80
CA ARG A 658 58.95 -72.56 -47.26
C ARG A 658 59.27 -73.65 -48.29
N ARG A 659 58.49 -73.77 -49.39
CA ARG A 659 58.70 -74.80 -50.43
C ARG A 659 59.66 -74.37 -51.54
N THR A 660 60.12 -73.12 -51.57
CA THR A 660 61.09 -72.61 -52.57
C THR A 660 62.53 -72.52 -52.05
N LYS A 661 62.85 -73.21 -50.95
CA LYS A 661 64.24 -73.44 -50.49
C LYS A 661 64.46 -74.93 -50.23
N VAL A 662 64.54 -75.71 -51.30
CA VAL A 662 65.37 -76.91 -51.45
C VAL A 662 66.02 -76.81 -52.83
#